data_AF-A0A2E4HJL4-F1
#
_entry.id   AF-A0A2E4HJL4-F1
#
_cell.length_a   1.000
_cell.length_b   1.000
_cell.length_c   1.000
_cell.angle_alpha   90.00
_cell.angle_beta   90.00
_cell.angle_gamma   90.00
#
_symmetry.space_group_name_H-M   'P 1'
#
loop_
_entity.id
_entity.type
_entity.pdbx_description
1 polymer ?
#
loop_
_entity_poly.entity_id
_entity_poly.type
_entity_poly.pdbx_seq_one_letter_code
_entity_poly.pdbx_strand_id
1 'polypeptide(L)'
;MGSSCLRLGTVPFINARPLTFSLENNENIQIVSFPPSELSSLLKDNKLDGALVSSFSLFRLKNSRYVPKIGIVSNGPVESIRLYCRKPADTLQVVGLDSWSLSASNMLRVLLKHRWGVEPKFVPVNPKIPPKEDNQLDAFLLIGDNALREPPGDFYVVDLGDEWTAFTKLPFVYAVWVFPEGKGNSDIACELIKSKEEGIKNLDKITSVLASENLFIKEGDIRNYLTNCILYDVGEKEEEGLNLYYDYLQKDGLVEKGWIVRKLPVPDIRFHKEGVENQKEDLEIFNSSNSQEDEQLCFKSIADVSSMIREKKISPLDLTQSFLKQIEKINSKLNVYVTVTEEEALKKATKAEKEINRGNYRGPLHGIPFAAKDIINTEKILTTNGSNFFKDHYPEKDAFVISSLYDAGAVLLGKVNTHEFAGGSTTINPFYGTTKNPWNTERIVGGSSGGSAAAVASYLTTFSLGTDTGGSIRTPAGFCGVVGLKPTHGRVSLSGVCPNVLSFDHVGPMARSTEDIAIILESMAGYDFQDSKSKDIPVPEYSSTIDQGIKDKRIVICPDFYNHSDVDSAVRENFESACLVFESLGAIVEEISFPHFEKVMNIFPKIAGPEFSEFHRSFFEKNPKNYGEDILKRLDWSFEISMDEYVRGLREREIFQREMEEFFKTFDALISPALPCVAPTIEGLKANIDKKEIVYDYLHRPFLTPHNVTGFPALVSPTGFDQIGMPTSIQIVSGPWKEESLFQIAYAFEKESSSYRNVIPEIILRENG
;
A
#
# COMPACT_ATOMS: atom_id res chain seq x y z
N MET A 1 -34.01 -36.77 8.92
CA MET A 1 -34.63 -35.74 9.77
C MET A 1 -34.36 -34.42 9.07
N GLY A 2 -35.41 -33.65 8.75
CA GLY A 2 -35.39 -32.62 7.72
C GLY A 2 -34.37 -31.51 7.96
N SER A 3 -33.68 -31.06 6.91
CA SER A 3 -32.88 -29.84 6.95
C SER A 3 -33.84 -28.68 7.23
N SER A 4 -33.80 -28.16 8.45
CA SER A 4 -34.56 -26.96 8.80
C SER A 4 -33.90 -25.78 8.11
N CYS A 5 -34.61 -25.16 7.17
CA CYS A 5 -34.25 -23.88 6.56
C CYS A 5 -33.96 -22.84 7.67
N LEU A 6 -32.79 -22.21 7.64
CA LEU A 6 -32.39 -21.20 8.62
C LEU A 6 -33.16 -19.91 8.38
N ARG A 7 -33.81 -19.38 9.41
CA ARG A 7 -34.58 -18.14 9.30
C ARG A 7 -33.76 -16.95 9.79
N LEU A 8 -33.27 -16.14 8.87
CA LEU A 8 -32.41 -14.99 9.15
C LEU A 8 -33.17 -13.67 9.01
N GLY A 9 -33.04 -12.81 10.03
CA GLY A 9 -33.64 -11.48 10.03
C GLY A 9 -32.70 -10.39 9.53
N THR A 10 -33.15 -9.54 8.62
CA THR A 10 -32.40 -8.35 8.18
C THR A 10 -33.24 -7.07 8.33
N VAL A 11 -32.60 -5.92 8.20
CA VAL A 11 -33.27 -4.61 8.18
C VAL A 11 -33.59 -4.21 6.72
N PRO A 12 -34.64 -3.41 6.48
CA PRO A 12 -35.06 -3.04 5.12
C PRO A 12 -34.25 -1.88 4.51
N PHE A 13 -33.16 -1.45 5.15
CA PHE A 13 -32.38 -0.29 4.71
C PHE A 13 -31.45 -0.64 3.55
N ILE A 14 -31.19 0.34 2.69
CA ILE A 14 -30.36 0.13 1.49
C ILE A 14 -28.93 -0.34 1.82
N ASN A 15 -28.39 0.08 2.97
CA ASN A 15 -27.07 -0.35 3.45
C ASN A 15 -27.04 -1.78 4.01
N ALA A 16 -28.16 -2.48 4.10
CA ALA A 16 -28.16 -3.92 4.41
C ALA A 16 -28.14 -4.79 3.16
N ARG A 17 -28.45 -4.24 1.97
CA ARG A 17 -28.56 -5.02 0.73
C ARG A 17 -27.28 -5.74 0.34
N PRO A 18 -26.08 -5.13 0.44
CA PRO A 18 -24.85 -5.86 0.16
C PRO A 18 -24.64 -7.07 1.10
N LEU A 19 -25.17 -7.02 2.32
CA LEU A 19 -25.03 -8.10 3.31
C LEU A 19 -25.98 -9.29 3.09
N THR A 20 -26.98 -9.16 2.22
CA THR A 20 -27.98 -10.21 1.94
C THR A 20 -28.03 -10.66 0.48
N PHE A 21 -27.20 -10.07 -0.37
CA PHE A 21 -27.26 -10.21 -1.84
C PHE A 21 -27.32 -11.66 -2.33
N SER A 22 -26.47 -12.55 -1.85
CA SER A 22 -26.46 -13.95 -2.28
C SER A 22 -27.41 -14.83 -1.47
N LEU A 23 -27.66 -14.45 -0.20
CA LEU A 23 -28.56 -15.17 0.70
C LEU A 23 -30.00 -15.21 0.20
N GLU A 24 -30.45 -14.17 -0.51
CA GLU A 24 -31.80 -14.09 -1.06
C GLU A 24 -32.11 -15.22 -2.07
N ASN A 25 -31.06 -15.85 -2.65
CA ASN A 25 -31.19 -16.96 -3.59
C ASN A 25 -30.79 -18.32 -2.97
N ASN A 26 -30.49 -18.38 -1.67
CA ASN A 26 -30.06 -19.61 -1.01
C ASN A 26 -31.28 -20.40 -0.49
N GLU A 27 -31.53 -21.59 -1.04
CA GLU A 27 -32.70 -22.43 -0.71
C GLU A 27 -32.74 -22.88 0.76
N ASN A 28 -31.60 -22.86 1.46
CA ASN A 28 -31.49 -23.26 2.86
C ASN A 28 -31.62 -22.07 3.83
N ILE A 29 -31.74 -20.84 3.32
CA ILE A 29 -31.82 -19.62 4.12
C ILE A 29 -33.08 -18.84 3.74
N GLN A 30 -33.97 -18.64 4.70
CA GLN A 30 -35.09 -17.74 4.57
C GLN A 30 -34.73 -16.37 5.16
N ILE A 31 -34.51 -15.38 4.30
CA ILE A 31 -34.36 -13.98 4.71
C ILE A 31 -35.74 -13.36 4.96
N VAL A 32 -35.92 -12.77 6.14
CA VAL A 32 -37.12 -12.00 6.49
C VAL A 32 -36.70 -10.60 6.95
N SER A 33 -37.38 -9.58 6.44
CA SER A 33 -37.09 -8.19 6.77
C SER A 33 -38.04 -7.67 7.83
N PHE A 34 -37.50 -7.10 8.91
CA PHE A 34 -38.28 -6.45 9.98
C PHE A 34 -37.61 -5.12 10.38
N PRO A 35 -38.36 -4.19 11.00
CA PRO A 35 -37.77 -3.01 11.60
C PRO A 35 -36.66 -3.38 12.62
N PRO A 36 -35.57 -2.59 12.74
CA PRO A 36 -34.44 -2.93 13.61
C PRO A 36 -34.82 -3.20 15.07
N SER A 37 -35.83 -2.48 15.58
CA SER A 37 -36.36 -2.63 16.94
C SER A 37 -37.01 -3.99 17.21
N GLU A 38 -37.48 -4.69 16.17
CA GLU A 38 -38.20 -5.97 16.30
C GLU A 38 -37.25 -7.17 16.24
N LEU A 39 -36.18 -7.10 15.44
CA LEU A 39 -35.25 -8.22 15.22
C LEU A 39 -34.69 -8.79 16.52
N SER A 40 -34.36 -7.93 17.49
CA SER A 40 -33.82 -8.37 18.78
C SER A 40 -34.86 -9.10 19.65
N SER A 41 -36.15 -8.75 19.54
CA SER A 41 -37.23 -9.45 20.23
C SER A 41 -37.48 -10.81 19.58
N LEU A 42 -37.46 -10.86 18.25
CA LEU A 42 -37.66 -12.10 17.51
C LEU A 42 -36.54 -13.12 17.75
N LEU A 43 -35.29 -12.65 17.91
CA LEU A 43 -34.18 -13.49 18.36
C LEU A 43 -34.39 -14.04 19.78
N LYS A 44 -34.85 -13.21 20.72
CA LYS A 44 -35.14 -13.64 22.11
C LYS A 44 -36.29 -14.64 22.19
N ASP A 45 -37.30 -14.49 21.34
CA ASP A 45 -38.45 -15.38 21.24
C ASP A 45 -38.14 -16.68 20.45
N ASN A 46 -36.91 -16.90 20.01
CA ASN A 46 -36.51 -18.01 19.13
C ASN A 46 -37.33 -18.11 17.83
N LYS A 47 -37.81 -16.97 17.32
CA LYS A 47 -38.54 -16.88 16.04
C LYS A 47 -37.62 -16.73 14.82
N LEU A 48 -36.36 -16.37 15.07
CA LEU A 48 -35.27 -16.26 14.09
C LEU A 48 -34.06 -17.03 14.62
N ASP A 49 -33.28 -17.60 13.71
CA ASP A 49 -32.04 -18.31 14.05
C ASP A 49 -30.85 -17.36 14.16
N GLY A 50 -30.85 -16.26 13.40
CA GLY A 50 -29.86 -15.19 13.45
C GLY A 50 -30.43 -13.90 12.86
N ALA A 51 -29.88 -12.74 13.23
CA ALA A 51 -30.32 -11.48 12.65
C ALA A 51 -29.22 -10.42 12.62
N LEU A 52 -29.29 -9.52 11.62
CA LEU A 52 -28.51 -8.29 11.55
C LEU A 52 -29.13 -7.28 12.54
N VAL A 53 -28.53 -7.17 13.73
CA VAL A 53 -29.04 -6.29 14.81
C VAL A 53 -28.11 -5.13 15.04
N SER A 54 -28.64 -4.06 15.64
CA SER A 54 -27.84 -2.90 15.96
C SER A 54 -26.81 -3.20 17.06
N SER A 55 -25.70 -2.45 17.11
CA SER A 55 -24.67 -2.57 18.15
C SER A 55 -25.24 -2.44 19.58
N PHE A 56 -26.21 -1.54 19.81
CA PHE A 56 -26.90 -1.43 21.09
C PHE A 56 -27.65 -2.72 21.46
N SER A 57 -28.31 -3.36 20.49
CA SER A 57 -29.02 -4.61 20.71
C SER A 57 -28.08 -5.78 21.03
N LEU A 58 -26.90 -5.83 20.39
CA LEU A 58 -25.85 -6.80 20.70
C LEU A 58 -25.50 -6.79 22.20
N PHE A 59 -25.35 -5.61 22.80
CA PHE A 59 -25.01 -5.49 24.24
C PHE A 59 -26.12 -6.01 25.17
N ARG A 60 -27.36 -6.13 24.68
CA ARG A 60 -28.54 -6.57 25.45
C ARG A 60 -28.95 -8.02 25.19
N LEU A 61 -28.32 -8.68 24.24
CA LEU A 61 -28.53 -10.10 23.94
C LEU A 61 -27.53 -10.91 24.78
N LYS A 62 -28.01 -11.39 25.94
CA LYS A 62 -27.20 -12.27 26.80
C LYS A 62 -26.95 -13.58 26.06
N ASN A 63 -25.73 -14.10 26.15
CA ASN A 63 -25.33 -15.35 25.51
C ASN A 63 -25.57 -15.39 23.99
N SER A 64 -25.20 -14.34 23.28
CA SER A 64 -25.17 -14.35 21.81
C SER A 64 -23.76 -14.19 21.29
N ARG A 65 -23.53 -14.63 20.05
CA ARG A 65 -22.28 -14.50 19.32
C ARG A 65 -22.52 -13.64 18.08
N TYR A 66 -21.69 -12.64 17.83
CA TYR A 66 -21.73 -11.92 16.56
C TYR A 66 -20.74 -12.51 15.55
N VAL A 67 -20.99 -12.32 14.27
CA VAL A 67 -20.11 -12.77 13.19
C VAL A 67 -19.04 -11.69 12.94
N PRO A 68 -17.73 -11.98 13.13
CA PRO A 68 -16.67 -11.02 12.84
C PRO A 68 -16.49 -10.82 11.33
N LYS A 69 -15.74 -9.77 10.92
CA LYS A 69 -15.48 -9.43 9.50
C LYS A 69 -16.74 -9.09 8.67
N ILE A 70 -17.88 -8.82 9.33
CA ILE A 70 -19.12 -8.41 8.68
C ILE A 70 -19.97 -7.52 9.58
N GLY A 71 -20.40 -6.37 9.05
CA GLY A 71 -21.30 -5.44 9.73
C GLY A 71 -21.67 -4.25 8.85
N ILE A 72 -22.31 -3.25 9.45
CA ILE A 72 -22.51 -1.92 8.85
C ILE A 72 -21.72 -0.94 9.70
N VAL A 73 -20.74 -0.28 9.09
CA VAL A 73 -19.74 0.55 9.74
C VAL A 73 -19.62 1.89 9.01
N SER A 74 -19.28 2.97 9.72
CA SER A 74 -18.77 4.18 9.10
C SER A 74 -17.49 4.66 9.79
N ASN A 75 -16.61 5.29 9.01
CA ASN A 75 -15.39 5.96 9.48
C ASN A 75 -15.37 7.40 8.95
N GLY A 76 -16.40 8.17 9.34
CA GLY A 76 -16.74 9.47 8.76
C GLY A 76 -18.25 9.61 8.50
N PRO A 77 -18.64 10.46 7.53
CA PRO A 77 -20.04 10.72 7.21
C PRO A 77 -20.81 9.44 6.88
N VAL A 78 -21.99 9.29 7.49
CA VAL A 78 -22.88 8.14 7.26
C VAL A 78 -24.10 8.53 6.43
N GLU A 79 -24.43 9.80 6.26
CA GLU A 79 -25.51 10.40 5.48
C GLU A 79 -26.96 9.96 5.79
N SER A 80 -27.15 8.72 6.21
CA SER A 80 -28.40 8.11 6.62
C SER A 80 -28.70 8.31 8.10
N ILE A 81 -27.85 9.03 8.86
CA ILE A 81 -28.09 9.32 10.28
C ILE A 81 -27.70 10.78 10.52
N ARG A 82 -28.71 11.65 10.47
CA ARG A 82 -28.52 13.11 10.48
C ARG A 82 -29.41 13.77 11.52
N LEU A 83 -28.81 14.67 12.29
CA LEU A 83 -29.52 15.53 13.23
C LEU A 83 -29.81 16.88 12.56
N TYR A 84 -31.09 17.19 12.41
CA TYR A 84 -31.56 18.44 11.82
C TYR A 84 -31.78 19.44 12.94
N CYS A 85 -30.91 20.43 13.05
CA CYS A 85 -30.88 21.38 14.15
C CYS A 85 -31.40 22.75 13.73
N ARG A 86 -32.24 23.37 14.56
CA ARG A 86 -32.62 24.78 14.47
C ARG A 86 -31.67 25.70 15.25
N LYS A 87 -30.84 25.12 16.11
CA LYS A 87 -29.87 25.78 16.98
C LYS A 87 -28.57 24.99 17.01
N PRO A 88 -27.43 25.58 17.38
CA PRO A 88 -26.17 24.84 17.58
C PRO A 88 -26.33 23.64 18.52
N ALA A 89 -25.64 22.53 18.22
CA ALA A 89 -25.79 21.25 18.91
C ALA A 89 -25.51 21.32 20.42
N ASP A 90 -24.62 22.22 20.85
CA ASP A 90 -24.25 22.53 22.23
C ASP A 90 -25.24 23.44 22.97
N THR A 91 -26.38 23.78 22.34
CA THR A 91 -27.44 24.61 22.96
C THR A 91 -28.82 23.94 22.95
N LEU A 92 -28.90 22.70 22.50
CA LEU A 92 -30.17 21.98 22.35
C LEU A 92 -30.80 21.68 23.72
N GLN A 93 -32.10 21.92 23.85
CA GLN A 93 -32.91 21.65 25.05
C GLN A 93 -33.99 20.60 24.82
N VAL A 94 -34.57 20.53 23.61
CA VAL A 94 -35.58 19.53 23.24
C VAL A 94 -35.24 18.88 21.91
N VAL A 95 -35.02 17.57 21.91
CA VAL A 95 -34.63 16.82 20.71
C VAL A 95 -35.63 15.72 20.40
N GLY A 96 -36.14 15.72 19.16
CA GLY A 96 -36.96 14.66 18.61
C GLY A 96 -36.13 13.42 18.28
N LEU A 97 -36.44 12.27 18.88
CA LEU A 97 -35.78 11.00 18.58
C LEU A 97 -36.65 10.07 17.75
N ASP A 98 -36.04 9.55 16.70
CA ASP A 98 -36.55 8.42 15.96
C ASP A 98 -36.39 7.13 16.79
N SER A 99 -37.51 6.43 16.98
CA SER A 99 -37.58 5.17 17.74
C SER A 99 -37.10 3.91 16.99
N TRP A 100 -36.84 3.98 15.68
CA TRP A 100 -36.54 2.81 14.84
C TRP A 100 -35.09 2.33 14.91
N SER A 101 -34.13 3.16 15.32
CA SER A 101 -32.74 2.72 15.52
C SER A 101 -32.17 3.21 16.86
N LEU A 102 -32.07 2.27 17.80
CA LEU A 102 -31.58 2.52 19.14
C LEU A 102 -30.08 2.85 19.16
N SER A 103 -29.27 2.26 18.27
CA SER A 103 -27.83 2.59 18.18
C SER A 103 -27.61 4.04 17.79
N ALA A 104 -28.29 4.53 16.76
CA ALA A 104 -28.18 5.93 16.32
C ALA A 104 -28.73 6.91 17.38
N SER A 105 -29.89 6.61 17.96
CA SER A 105 -30.46 7.43 19.04
C SER A 105 -29.57 7.48 20.29
N ASN A 106 -28.90 6.38 20.64
CA ASN A 106 -27.99 6.36 21.77
C ASN A 106 -26.61 6.94 21.43
N MET A 107 -26.13 6.81 20.19
CA MET A 107 -24.96 7.53 19.71
C MET A 107 -25.16 9.04 19.84
N LEU A 108 -26.32 9.55 19.43
CA LEU A 108 -26.69 10.96 19.61
C LEU A 108 -26.66 11.38 21.09
N ARG A 109 -27.19 10.55 21.99
CA ARG A 109 -27.13 10.82 23.45
C ARG A 109 -25.70 10.92 23.95
N VAL A 110 -24.83 10.02 23.49
CA VAL A 110 -23.41 10.04 23.86
C VAL A 110 -22.74 11.30 23.33
N LEU A 111 -22.98 11.69 22.08
CA LEU A 111 -22.42 12.91 21.50
C LEU A 111 -22.92 14.17 22.21
N LEU A 112 -24.24 14.29 22.44
CA LEU A 112 -24.82 15.42 23.18
C LEU A 112 -24.18 15.56 24.56
N LYS A 113 -24.07 14.47 25.31
CA LYS A 113 -23.57 14.50 26.67
C LYS A 113 -22.05 14.66 26.76
N HIS A 114 -21.29 13.82 26.05
CA HIS A 114 -19.83 13.72 26.24
C HIS A 114 -19.03 14.56 25.23
N ARG A 115 -19.60 14.90 24.07
CA ARG A 115 -18.95 15.76 23.06
C ARG A 115 -19.43 17.21 23.10
N TRP A 116 -20.73 17.44 23.29
CA TRP A 116 -21.34 18.79 23.31
C TRP A 116 -21.72 19.29 24.71
N GLY A 117 -21.63 18.46 25.74
CA GLY A 117 -21.86 18.88 27.13
C GLY A 117 -23.31 19.25 27.48
N VAL A 118 -24.29 18.73 26.72
CA VAL A 118 -25.73 19.00 26.91
C VAL A 118 -26.54 17.73 27.11
N GLU A 119 -27.60 17.83 27.92
CA GLU A 119 -28.55 16.75 28.16
C GLU A 119 -29.99 17.21 27.89
N PRO A 120 -30.41 17.30 26.61
CA PRO A 120 -31.74 17.78 26.27
C PRO A 120 -32.83 16.78 26.68
N LYS A 121 -34.06 17.29 26.79
CA LYS A 121 -35.25 16.46 26.89
C LYS A 121 -35.51 15.79 25.54
N PHE A 122 -35.57 14.46 25.55
CA PHE A 122 -35.89 13.70 24.35
C PHE A 122 -37.40 13.47 24.22
N VAL A 123 -37.94 13.73 23.04
CA VAL A 123 -39.36 13.52 22.70
C VAL A 123 -39.43 12.51 21.55
N PRO A 124 -40.27 11.46 21.63
CA PRO A 124 -40.43 10.53 20.52
C PRO A 124 -41.09 11.23 19.33
N VAL A 125 -40.57 11.03 18.12
CA VAL A 125 -41.16 11.56 16.88
C VAL A 125 -41.54 10.43 15.93
N ASN A 126 -42.50 10.69 15.04
CA ASN A 126 -42.92 9.69 14.05
C ASN A 126 -41.81 9.52 13.00
N PRO A 127 -41.19 8.34 12.90
CA PRO A 127 -40.07 8.11 11.99
C PRO A 127 -40.45 8.19 10.51
N LYS A 128 -41.74 8.07 10.17
CA LYS A 128 -42.23 8.16 8.79
C LYS A 128 -42.49 9.59 8.32
N ILE A 129 -42.61 10.54 9.24
CA ILE A 129 -42.98 11.93 8.94
C ILE A 129 -42.01 12.86 9.67
N PRO A 130 -41.01 13.43 8.96
CA PRO A 130 -40.09 14.39 9.54
C PRO A 130 -40.85 15.56 10.21
N PRO A 131 -40.62 15.85 11.51
CA PRO A 131 -41.36 16.86 12.28
C PRO A 131 -40.86 18.29 11.99
N LYS A 132 -40.75 18.66 10.71
CA LYS A 132 -40.20 19.95 10.27
C LYS A 132 -41.01 21.16 10.74
N GLU A 133 -42.33 20.98 10.88
CA GLU A 133 -43.24 22.03 11.32
C GLU A 133 -43.36 22.10 12.85
N ASP A 134 -42.78 21.14 13.59
CA ASP A 134 -42.80 21.14 15.04
C ASP A 134 -41.73 22.09 15.60
N ASN A 135 -42.12 23.35 15.75
CA ASN A 135 -41.28 24.42 16.28
C ASN A 135 -41.00 24.30 17.79
N GLN A 136 -41.55 23.28 18.47
CA GLN A 136 -41.21 22.99 19.88
C GLN A 136 -39.91 22.18 20.02
N LEU A 137 -39.42 21.58 18.92
CA LEU A 137 -38.17 20.83 18.89
C LEU A 137 -37.00 21.76 18.50
N ASP A 138 -35.89 21.70 19.23
CA ASP A 138 -34.65 22.37 18.83
C ASP A 138 -33.91 21.60 17.74
N ALA A 139 -34.03 20.28 17.74
CA ALA A 139 -33.54 19.41 16.68
C ALA A 139 -34.36 18.13 16.57
N PHE A 140 -34.25 17.41 15.45
CA PHE A 140 -34.79 16.06 15.31
C PHE A 140 -33.84 15.14 14.52
N LEU A 141 -33.75 13.89 14.95
CA LEU A 141 -32.92 12.86 14.32
C LEU A 141 -33.71 12.16 13.20
N LEU A 142 -33.12 12.06 12.00
CA LEU A 142 -33.61 11.20 10.92
C LEU A 142 -32.63 10.06 10.66
N ILE A 143 -33.17 8.90 10.29
CA ILE A 143 -32.43 7.64 10.16
C ILE A 143 -32.81 6.90 8.87
N GLY A 144 -31.85 6.21 8.27
CA GLY A 144 -32.01 5.38 7.08
C GLY A 144 -32.35 6.20 5.84
N ASP A 145 -33.14 5.59 4.96
CA ASP A 145 -33.57 6.17 3.68
C ASP A 145 -34.29 7.52 3.84
N ASN A 146 -34.92 7.78 5.00
CA ASN A 146 -35.57 9.05 5.27
C ASN A 146 -34.57 10.19 5.44
N ALA A 147 -33.41 9.94 6.08
CA ALA A 147 -32.35 10.93 6.18
C ALA A 147 -31.67 11.20 4.84
N LEU A 148 -31.56 10.18 3.98
CA LEU A 148 -30.98 10.31 2.64
C LEU A 148 -31.87 11.10 1.68
N ARG A 149 -33.19 10.95 1.78
CA ARG A 149 -34.16 11.68 0.96
C ARG A 149 -34.35 13.13 1.40
N GLU A 150 -34.02 13.43 2.64
CA GLU A 150 -34.35 14.72 3.24
C GLU A 150 -33.24 15.74 2.97
N PRO A 151 -33.49 16.79 2.17
CA PRO A 151 -32.52 17.88 2.02
C PRO A 151 -32.36 18.69 3.31
N PRO A 152 -31.21 19.37 3.51
CA PRO A 152 -30.98 20.21 4.69
C PRO A 152 -32.02 21.31 4.94
N GLY A 153 -32.55 21.92 3.88
CA GLY A 153 -33.47 23.06 4.00
C GLY A 153 -32.85 24.21 4.81
N ASP A 154 -33.63 24.78 5.73
CA ASP A 154 -33.18 25.84 6.65
C ASP A 154 -32.54 25.29 7.94
N PHE A 155 -32.32 23.97 8.03
CA PHE A 155 -31.74 23.33 9.21
C PHE A 155 -30.21 23.27 9.11
N TYR A 156 -29.54 23.41 10.25
CA TYR A 156 -28.15 23.00 10.40
C TYR A 156 -28.11 21.48 10.56
N VAL A 157 -27.56 20.78 9.56
CA VAL A 157 -27.51 19.32 9.54
C VAL A 157 -26.19 18.83 10.07
N VAL A 158 -26.25 17.96 11.07
CA VAL A 158 -25.10 17.29 11.66
C VAL A 158 -25.13 15.82 11.29
N ASP A 159 -24.08 15.34 10.65
CA ASP A 159 -23.90 13.92 10.39
C ASP A 159 -23.31 13.24 11.64
N LEU A 160 -24.02 12.28 12.20
CA LEU A 160 -23.59 11.71 13.47
C LEU A 160 -22.39 10.75 13.33
N GLY A 161 -22.19 10.16 12.14
CA GLY A 161 -21.01 9.34 11.89
C GLY A 161 -19.75 10.20 11.81
N ASP A 162 -19.85 11.36 11.16
CA ASP A 162 -18.77 12.32 11.06
C ASP A 162 -18.39 12.88 12.45
N GLU A 163 -19.39 13.28 13.25
CA GLU A 163 -19.15 13.77 14.61
C GLU A 163 -18.60 12.69 15.56
N TRP A 164 -19.07 11.45 15.44
CA TRP A 164 -18.52 10.34 16.20
C TRP A 164 -17.05 10.11 15.88
N THR A 165 -16.72 10.07 14.59
CA THR A 165 -15.34 9.84 14.12
C THR A 165 -14.46 11.03 14.53
N ALA A 166 -14.96 12.25 14.41
CA ALA A 166 -14.26 13.45 14.85
C ALA A 166 -13.99 13.44 16.37
N PHE A 167 -14.96 13.00 17.17
CA PHE A 167 -14.89 12.95 18.63
C PHE A 167 -13.99 11.84 19.15
N THR A 168 -14.12 10.63 18.61
CA THR A 168 -13.50 9.42 19.18
C THR A 168 -12.25 8.97 18.42
N LYS A 169 -12.05 9.44 17.19
CA LYS A 169 -11.04 8.94 16.23
C LYS A 169 -11.20 7.45 15.89
N LEU A 170 -12.35 6.86 16.21
CA LEU A 170 -12.67 5.46 15.95
C LEU A 170 -13.92 5.34 15.05
N PRO A 171 -13.98 4.30 14.19
CA PRO A 171 -15.18 4.00 13.43
C PRO A 171 -16.39 3.70 14.32
N PHE A 172 -17.60 3.93 13.82
CA PHE A 172 -18.83 3.50 14.49
C PHE A 172 -19.40 2.24 13.84
N VAL A 173 -19.67 1.23 14.65
CA VAL A 173 -20.36 0.00 14.22
C VAL A 173 -21.86 0.15 14.47
N TYR A 174 -22.64 0.26 13.39
CA TYR A 174 -24.09 0.43 13.46
C TYR A 174 -24.82 -0.89 13.68
N ALA A 175 -24.42 -1.94 12.97
CA ALA A 175 -25.08 -3.25 13.02
C ALA A 175 -24.10 -4.40 12.74
N VAL A 176 -24.40 -5.56 13.34
CA VAL A 176 -23.65 -6.82 13.16
C VAL A 176 -24.61 -8.01 13.10
N TRP A 177 -24.20 -9.08 12.43
CA TRP A 177 -24.94 -10.34 12.45
C TRP A 177 -24.77 -11.04 13.79
N VAL A 178 -25.88 -11.43 14.42
CA VAL A 178 -25.89 -12.05 15.76
C VAL A 178 -26.70 -13.33 15.76
N PHE A 179 -26.15 -14.35 16.42
CA PHE A 179 -26.78 -15.64 16.67
C PHE A 179 -26.88 -15.92 18.18
N PRO A 180 -28.03 -16.39 18.70
CA PRO A 180 -28.15 -16.90 20.05
C PRO A 180 -27.22 -18.10 20.31
N GLU A 181 -26.89 -18.36 21.57
CA GLU A 181 -26.10 -19.54 21.96
C GLU A 181 -26.78 -20.85 21.49
N GLY A 182 -26.00 -21.76 20.92
CA GLY A 182 -26.51 -22.98 20.27
C GLY A 182 -27.12 -22.77 18.89
N LYS A 183 -27.23 -21.52 18.41
CA LYS A 183 -27.59 -21.17 17.03
C LYS A 183 -26.37 -20.61 16.30
N GLY A 184 -26.33 -20.84 14.98
CA GLY A 184 -25.21 -20.48 14.13
C GLY A 184 -23.94 -21.33 14.35
N ASN A 185 -23.24 -21.61 13.27
CA ASN A 185 -21.99 -22.34 13.21
C ASN A 185 -20.99 -21.61 12.30
N SER A 186 -19.80 -22.17 12.11
CA SER A 186 -18.82 -21.66 11.15
C SER A 186 -19.43 -21.42 9.78
N ASP A 187 -20.16 -22.40 9.26
CA ASP A 187 -20.62 -22.41 7.88
C ASP A 187 -21.55 -21.24 7.57
N ILE A 188 -22.49 -20.93 8.48
CA ILE A 188 -23.36 -19.76 8.29
C ILE A 188 -22.60 -18.44 8.43
N ALA A 189 -21.55 -18.37 9.27
CA ALA A 189 -20.70 -17.18 9.29
C ALA A 189 -19.97 -17.00 7.96
N CYS A 190 -19.44 -18.08 7.38
CA CYS A 190 -18.79 -18.05 6.06
C CYS A 190 -19.77 -17.59 4.98
N GLU A 191 -20.98 -18.12 4.99
CA GLU A 191 -22.03 -17.80 4.02
C GLU A 191 -22.46 -16.32 4.12
N LEU A 192 -22.58 -15.79 5.34
CA LEU A 192 -22.85 -14.37 5.57
C LEU A 192 -21.72 -13.49 5.02
N ILE A 193 -20.45 -13.85 5.28
CA ILE A 193 -19.30 -13.09 4.78
C ILE A 193 -19.19 -13.20 3.25
N LYS A 194 -19.45 -14.38 2.67
CA LYS A 194 -19.53 -14.60 1.22
C LYS A 194 -20.62 -13.72 0.60
N SER A 195 -21.80 -13.64 1.22
CA SER A 195 -22.85 -12.74 0.76
C SER A 195 -22.43 -11.27 0.78
N LYS A 196 -21.75 -10.82 1.85
CA LYS A 196 -21.18 -9.47 1.91
C LYS A 196 -20.25 -9.22 0.72
N GLU A 197 -19.31 -10.11 0.46
CA GLU A 197 -18.34 -9.97 -0.62
C GLU A 197 -19.00 -9.97 -2.01
N GLU A 198 -19.97 -10.86 -2.23
CA GLU A 198 -20.74 -10.90 -3.47
C GLU A 198 -21.58 -9.63 -3.64
N GLY A 199 -22.18 -9.12 -2.56
CA GLY A 199 -22.93 -7.87 -2.57
C GLY A 199 -22.06 -6.67 -2.92
N ILE A 200 -20.87 -6.56 -2.33
CA ILE A 200 -19.91 -5.48 -2.65
C ILE A 200 -19.47 -5.57 -4.12
N LYS A 201 -19.18 -6.78 -4.63
CA LYS A 201 -18.82 -7.00 -6.04
C LYS A 201 -19.95 -6.65 -7.01
N ASN A 202 -21.20 -6.73 -6.57
CA ASN A 202 -22.39 -6.49 -7.39
C ASN A 202 -23.10 -5.17 -7.02
N LEU A 203 -22.37 -4.18 -6.48
CA LEU A 203 -22.97 -2.90 -6.10
C LEU A 203 -23.70 -2.22 -7.26
N ASP A 204 -23.21 -2.29 -8.50
CA ASP A 204 -23.89 -1.74 -9.69
C ASP A 204 -25.30 -2.32 -9.88
N LYS A 205 -25.43 -3.63 -9.68
CA LYS A 205 -26.72 -4.32 -9.78
C LYS A 205 -27.63 -3.94 -8.60
N ILE A 206 -27.08 -3.89 -7.40
CA ILE A 206 -27.80 -3.48 -6.19
C ILE A 206 -28.30 -2.03 -6.33
N THR A 207 -27.46 -1.10 -6.79
CA THR A 207 -27.81 0.32 -6.95
C THR A 207 -28.89 0.50 -8.00
N SER A 208 -28.81 -0.22 -9.13
CA SER A 208 -29.81 -0.16 -10.18
C SER A 208 -31.18 -0.66 -9.71
N VAL A 209 -31.23 -1.80 -8.99
CA VAL A 209 -32.46 -2.34 -8.40
C VAL A 209 -33.02 -1.36 -7.37
N LEU A 210 -32.19 -0.89 -6.43
CA LEU A 210 -32.62 0.04 -5.39
C LEU A 210 -33.12 1.37 -5.95
N ALA A 211 -32.47 1.91 -6.98
CA ALA A 211 -32.93 3.13 -7.65
C ALA A 211 -34.30 2.93 -8.33
N SER A 212 -34.58 1.72 -8.84
CA SER A 212 -35.88 1.37 -9.41
C SER A 212 -36.98 1.22 -8.34
N GLU A 213 -36.62 0.74 -7.14
CA GLU A 213 -37.53 0.61 -5.99
C GLU A 213 -37.75 1.96 -5.28
N ASN A 214 -36.77 2.87 -5.36
CA ASN A 214 -36.69 4.09 -4.57
C ASN A 214 -36.72 5.35 -5.46
N LEU A 215 -37.93 5.76 -5.87
CA LEU A 215 -38.18 6.87 -6.80
C LEU A 215 -37.63 8.24 -6.40
N PHE A 216 -37.08 8.39 -5.18
CA PHE A 216 -36.67 9.67 -4.60
C PHE A 216 -35.17 9.79 -4.34
N ILE A 217 -34.38 8.71 -4.50
CA ILE A 217 -32.92 8.75 -4.38
C ILE A 217 -32.32 8.34 -5.71
N LYS A 218 -31.43 9.15 -6.28
CA LYS A 218 -30.82 8.84 -7.58
C LYS A 218 -29.85 7.68 -7.41
N GLU A 219 -29.71 6.87 -8.46
CA GLU A 219 -28.78 5.74 -8.49
C GLU A 219 -27.34 6.13 -8.11
N GLY A 220 -26.86 7.28 -8.61
CA GLY A 220 -25.54 7.79 -8.28
C GLY A 220 -25.36 8.13 -6.78
N ASP A 221 -26.41 8.63 -6.13
CA ASP A 221 -26.38 8.98 -4.70
C ASP A 221 -26.40 7.70 -3.84
N ILE A 222 -27.20 6.70 -4.24
CA ILE A 222 -27.21 5.37 -3.61
C ILE A 222 -25.82 4.72 -3.74
N ARG A 223 -25.22 4.78 -4.93
CA ARG A 223 -23.87 4.24 -5.17
C ARG A 223 -22.85 4.91 -4.26
N ASN A 224 -22.79 6.24 -4.27
CA ASN A 224 -21.87 7.02 -3.44
C ASN A 224 -22.05 6.67 -1.95
N TYR A 225 -23.30 6.57 -1.49
CA TYR A 225 -23.60 6.22 -0.11
C TYR A 225 -23.09 4.80 0.25
N LEU A 226 -23.36 3.80 -0.59
CA LEU A 226 -22.96 2.41 -0.33
C LEU A 226 -21.45 2.15 -0.49
N THR A 227 -20.71 3.01 -1.20
CA THR A 227 -19.26 2.86 -1.42
C THR A 227 -18.40 3.74 -0.52
N ASN A 228 -18.82 4.99 -0.31
CA ASN A 228 -17.96 6.02 0.29
C ASN A 228 -18.38 6.38 1.73
N CYS A 229 -19.64 6.09 2.11
CA CYS A 229 -20.16 6.41 3.46
C CYS A 229 -20.30 5.17 4.35
N ILE A 230 -20.45 4.00 3.74
CA ILE A 230 -20.65 2.72 4.45
C ILE A 230 -19.51 1.76 4.17
N LEU A 231 -18.95 1.23 5.24
CA LEU A 231 -18.03 0.10 5.27
C LEU A 231 -18.77 -1.15 5.76
N TYR A 232 -18.34 -2.32 5.32
CA TYR A 232 -19.00 -3.59 5.64
C TYR A 232 -18.16 -4.56 6.47
N ASP A 233 -16.91 -4.22 6.73
CA ASP A 233 -15.98 -5.02 7.50
C ASP A 233 -15.89 -4.52 8.94
N VAL A 234 -15.94 -5.46 9.89
CA VAL A 234 -15.70 -5.20 11.31
C VAL A 234 -14.35 -5.84 11.65
N GLY A 235 -13.30 -5.02 11.63
CA GLY A 235 -11.93 -5.38 12.00
C GLY A 235 -11.58 -4.90 13.40
N GLU A 236 -10.28 -4.87 13.71
CA GLU A 236 -9.78 -4.55 15.07
C GLU A 236 -10.14 -3.12 15.50
N LYS A 237 -10.02 -2.13 14.60
CA LYS A 237 -10.37 -0.73 14.88
C LYS A 237 -11.87 -0.55 15.10
N GLU A 238 -12.69 -1.25 14.33
CA GLU A 238 -14.15 -1.23 14.50
C GLU A 238 -14.58 -1.90 15.81
N GLU A 239 -13.88 -2.96 16.23
CA GLU A 239 -14.09 -3.60 17.53
C GLU A 239 -13.67 -2.69 18.69
N GLU A 240 -12.60 -1.92 18.54
CA GLU A 240 -12.21 -0.88 19.49
C GLU A 240 -13.30 0.19 19.61
N GLY A 241 -13.82 0.69 18.48
CA GLY A 241 -14.94 1.64 18.45
C GLY A 241 -16.21 1.08 19.08
N LEU A 242 -16.51 -0.21 18.84
CA LEU A 242 -17.64 -0.91 19.45
C LEU A 242 -17.49 -1.02 20.99
N ASN A 243 -16.28 -1.31 21.48
CA ASN A 243 -15.99 -1.36 22.92
C ASN A 243 -16.10 0.03 23.56
N LEU A 244 -15.54 1.07 22.93
CA LEU A 244 -15.65 2.44 23.42
C LEU A 244 -17.12 2.90 23.49
N TYR A 245 -17.92 2.54 22.48
CA TYR A 245 -19.35 2.82 22.48
C TYR A 245 -20.06 2.12 23.66
N TYR A 246 -19.76 0.84 23.91
CA TYR A 246 -20.28 0.14 25.07
C TYR A 246 -19.90 0.82 26.39
N ASP A 247 -18.66 1.30 26.52
CA ASP A 247 -18.19 1.99 27.73
C ASP A 247 -18.96 3.29 27.99
N TYR A 248 -19.23 4.09 26.96
CA TYR A 248 -20.08 5.27 27.09
C TYR A 248 -21.52 4.92 27.51
N LEU A 249 -22.10 3.91 26.88
CA LEU A 249 -23.46 3.46 27.24
C LEU A 249 -23.52 2.93 28.67
N GLN A 250 -22.49 2.21 29.12
CA GLN A 250 -22.40 1.69 30.47
C GLN A 250 -22.25 2.84 31.48
N LYS A 251 -21.38 3.82 31.18
CA LYS A 251 -21.20 5.04 31.98
C LYS A 251 -22.50 5.82 32.12
N ASP A 252 -23.33 5.83 31.08
CA ASP A 252 -24.65 6.48 31.08
C ASP A 252 -25.78 5.61 31.63
N GLY A 253 -25.49 4.39 32.09
CA GLY A 253 -26.48 3.47 32.65
C GLY A 253 -27.50 2.93 31.64
N LEU A 254 -27.17 2.99 30.34
CA LEU A 254 -28.05 2.52 29.25
C LEU A 254 -27.89 1.01 28.98
N VAL A 255 -26.80 0.40 29.45
CA VAL A 255 -26.55 -1.05 29.38
C VAL A 255 -26.00 -1.58 30.71
N GLU A 256 -26.19 -2.87 30.97
CA GLU A 256 -25.68 -3.54 32.18
C GLU A 256 -24.16 -3.74 32.10
N LYS A 257 -23.49 -3.85 33.26
CA LYS A 257 -22.07 -4.22 33.33
C LYS A 257 -21.86 -5.69 32.95
N GLY A 258 -20.70 -5.99 32.37
CA GLY A 258 -20.25 -7.36 32.12
C GLY A 258 -20.66 -7.95 30.76
N TRP A 259 -20.95 -7.13 29.75
CA TRP A 259 -20.93 -7.62 28.37
C TRP A 259 -19.54 -8.16 28.03
N ILE A 260 -19.51 -9.34 27.41
CA ILE A 260 -18.28 -10.03 26.99
C ILE A 260 -18.40 -10.25 25.50
N VAL A 261 -17.37 -9.84 24.75
CA VAL A 261 -17.27 -10.06 23.32
C VAL A 261 -17.25 -11.57 23.05
N ARG A 262 -18.27 -12.08 22.35
CA ARG A 262 -18.31 -13.48 21.89
C ARG A 262 -18.48 -13.48 20.37
N LYS A 263 -17.54 -14.11 19.68
CA LYS A 263 -17.52 -14.21 18.22
C LYS A 263 -18.03 -15.59 17.79
N LEU A 264 -18.76 -15.65 16.69
CA LEU A 264 -19.02 -16.91 16.02
C LEU A 264 -17.67 -17.40 15.45
N PRO A 265 -17.30 -18.68 15.60
CA PRO A 265 -16.08 -19.19 14.99
C PRO A 265 -16.19 -18.97 13.48
N VAL A 266 -15.20 -18.29 12.91
CA VAL A 266 -15.03 -18.21 11.47
C VAL A 266 -13.75 -18.99 11.21
N PRO A 267 -13.78 -20.09 10.43
CA PRO A 267 -12.57 -20.78 10.05
C PRO A 267 -11.63 -19.79 9.34
N ASP A 268 -10.32 -20.04 9.36
CA ASP A 268 -9.34 -19.24 8.61
C ASP A 268 -9.56 -19.45 7.11
N ILE A 269 -10.56 -18.76 6.58
CA ILE A 269 -11.00 -18.88 5.20
C ILE A 269 -10.25 -17.82 4.42
N ARG A 270 -9.18 -18.28 3.78
CA ARG A 270 -8.80 -17.76 2.46
C ARG A 270 -10.06 -17.92 1.60
N PHE A 271 -10.69 -16.85 1.15
CA PHE A 271 -11.82 -16.94 0.22
C PHE A 271 -11.32 -17.54 -1.10
N HIS A 272 -11.32 -18.87 -1.17
CA HIS A 272 -11.17 -19.61 -2.41
C HIS A 272 -12.41 -19.33 -3.27
N LYS A 273 -12.20 -18.81 -4.48
CA LYS A 273 -13.17 -18.93 -5.58
C LYS A 273 -13.51 -20.41 -5.73
N GLU A 274 -14.72 -20.82 -5.37
CA GLU A 274 -15.13 -22.21 -5.54
C GLU A 274 -15.30 -22.55 -7.03
N GLY A 275 -14.38 -23.38 -7.50
CA GLY A 275 -14.70 -24.51 -8.35
C GLY A 275 -14.00 -25.73 -7.75
N VAL A 276 -14.78 -26.81 -7.55
CA VAL A 276 -14.37 -28.17 -7.13
C VAL A 276 -14.40 -28.44 -5.61
N GLU A 277 -15.58 -28.78 -5.09
CA GLU A 277 -15.69 -29.75 -4.00
C GLU A 277 -15.82 -31.16 -4.60
N ASN A 278 -14.85 -32.02 -4.29
CA ASN A 278 -15.16 -33.31 -3.66
C ASN A 278 -13.88 -34.01 -3.16
N GLN A 279 -13.98 -34.46 -1.91
CA GLN A 279 -13.13 -35.42 -1.19
C GLN A 279 -11.90 -34.86 -0.48
N LYS A 280 -12.01 -34.77 0.86
CA LYS A 280 -10.96 -35.16 1.81
C LYS A 280 -11.56 -35.44 3.19
N GLU A 281 -12.25 -36.57 3.32
CA GLU A 281 -12.24 -37.38 4.54
C GLU A 281 -12.09 -38.84 4.13
N ASP A 282 -10.82 -39.20 3.95
CA ASP A 282 -10.20 -40.51 4.15
C ASP A 282 -8.74 -40.33 3.71
N LEU A 283 -7.84 -41.22 4.16
CA LEU A 283 -6.39 -41.28 3.87
C LEU A 283 -5.47 -40.83 5.03
N GLU A 284 -5.69 -41.39 6.23
CA GLU A 284 -4.64 -42.29 6.72
C GLU A 284 -4.60 -43.49 5.76
N ILE A 285 -3.41 -43.82 5.26
CA ILE A 285 -3.12 -44.87 4.27
C ILE A 285 -3.36 -44.41 2.81
N PHE A 286 -2.33 -43.89 2.13
CA PHE A 286 -1.80 -44.47 0.88
C PHE A 286 -0.62 -43.63 0.36
N ASN A 287 0.52 -44.30 0.20
CA ASN A 287 1.65 -43.84 -0.59
C ASN A 287 1.24 -43.67 -2.07
N SER A 288 1.86 -42.66 -2.72
CA SER A 288 2.14 -42.51 -4.16
C SER A 288 1.36 -41.44 -4.97
N SER A 289 2.18 -40.68 -5.72
CA SER A 289 1.91 -39.75 -6.84
C SER A 289 1.63 -38.25 -6.55
N ASN A 290 2.63 -37.44 -6.93
CA ASN A 290 2.68 -35.98 -7.04
C ASN A 290 1.53 -35.39 -7.87
N SER A 291 0.85 -34.35 -7.34
CA SER A 291 0.56 -33.05 -8.03
C SER A 291 -0.68 -32.34 -7.43
N GLN A 292 -0.51 -31.58 -6.34
CA GLN A 292 -1.40 -30.46 -5.92
C GLN A 292 -0.88 -29.69 -4.69
N GLU A 293 0.38 -29.86 -4.31
CA GLU A 293 1.10 -28.99 -3.37
C GLU A 293 1.94 -27.99 -4.18
N ASP A 294 1.36 -26.86 -4.56
CA ASP A 294 2.14 -25.68 -4.99
C ASP A 294 1.51 -24.45 -4.31
N GLU A 295 1.87 -24.19 -3.06
CA GLU A 295 1.82 -22.81 -2.56
C GLU A 295 2.71 -21.97 -3.48
N GLN A 296 2.16 -21.00 -4.22
CA GLN A 296 2.93 -20.23 -5.22
C GLN A 296 4.16 -19.57 -4.57
N LEU A 297 5.35 -20.12 -4.86
CA LEU A 297 6.63 -19.75 -4.23
C LEU A 297 7.01 -18.29 -4.44
N CYS A 298 6.59 -17.69 -5.55
CA CYS A 298 6.92 -16.31 -5.93
C CYS A 298 6.45 -15.24 -4.93
N PHE A 299 5.47 -15.55 -4.09
CA PHE A 299 4.90 -14.61 -3.11
C PHE A 299 5.69 -14.55 -1.79
N LYS A 300 6.56 -15.52 -1.53
CA LYS A 300 7.32 -15.61 -0.27
C LYS A 300 8.47 -14.59 -0.25
N SER A 301 8.93 -14.19 0.94
CA SER A 301 10.08 -13.27 1.12
C SER A 301 11.42 -13.98 0.83
N ILE A 302 12.51 -13.23 0.63
CA ILE A 302 13.85 -13.84 0.52
C ILE A 302 14.16 -14.65 1.78
N ALA A 303 13.90 -14.08 2.96
CA ALA A 303 14.12 -14.76 4.24
C ALA A 303 13.42 -16.13 4.29
N ASP A 304 12.15 -16.18 3.87
CA ASP A 304 11.37 -17.43 3.85
C ASP A 304 11.92 -18.45 2.84
N VAL A 305 12.07 -18.06 1.57
CA VAL A 305 12.52 -19.02 0.53
C VAL A 305 13.95 -19.46 0.76
N SER A 306 14.79 -18.61 1.33
CA SER A 306 16.17 -18.94 1.68
C SER A 306 16.23 -19.98 2.79
N SER A 307 15.40 -19.81 3.83
CA SER A 307 15.24 -20.80 4.89
C SER A 307 14.73 -22.14 4.35
N MET A 308 13.69 -22.11 3.51
CA MET A 308 13.13 -23.32 2.88
C MET A 308 14.14 -24.04 1.98
N ILE A 309 14.96 -23.32 1.21
CA ILE A 309 16.04 -23.88 0.39
C ILE A 309 17.13 -24.50 1.26
N ARG A 310 17.56 -23.80 2.33
CA ARG A 310 18.57 -24.30 3.27
C ARG A 310 18.12 -25.59 3.95
N GLU A 311 16.84 -25.66 4.31
CA GLU A 311 16.18 -26.83 4.90
C GLU A 311 15.79 -27.90 3.86
N LYS A 312 16.06 -27.65 2.57
CA LYS A 312 15.74 -28.54 1.44
C LYS A 312 14.25 -28.86 1.31
N LYS A 313 13.38 -27.95 1.77
CA LYS A 313 11.92 -28.02 1.60
C LYS A 313 11.48 -27.67 0.18
N ILE A 314 12.24 -26.81 -0.49
CA ILE A 314 12.11 -26.48 -1.91
C ILE A 314 13.49 -26.46 -2.56
N SER A 315 13.57 -26.64 -3.87
CA SER A 315 14.83 -26.45 -4.60
C SER A 315 14.93 -25.05 -5.22
N PRO A 316 16.16 -24.53 -5.43
CA PRO A 316 16.38 -23.36 -6.28
C PRO A 316 15.79 -23.50 -7.69
N LEU A 317 15.76 -24.73 -8.22
CA LEU A 317 15.22 -25.03 -9.54
C LEU A 317 13.70 -24.82 -9.57
N ASP A 318 12.97 -25.35 -8.59
CA ASP A 318 11.52 -25.17 -8.47
C ASP A 318 11.14 -23.69 -8.33
N LEU A 319 11.88 -22.96 -7.47
CA LEU A 319 11.69 -21.53 -7.28
C LEU A 319 11.92 -20.74 -8.59
N THR A 320 13.00 -21.05 -9.31
CA THR A 320 13.32 -20.40 -10.59
C THR A 320 12.27 -20.70 -11.66
N GLN A 321 11.82 -21.96 -11.75
CA GLN A 321 10.74 -22.36 -12.67
C GLN A 321 9.42 -21.66 -12.34
N SER A 322 9.11 -21.46 -11.05
CA SER A 322 7.93 -20.72 -10.61
C SER A 322 7.93 -19.28 -11.15
N PHE A 323 9.06 -18.57 -11.01
CA PHE A 323 9.21 -17.21 -11.54
C PHE A 323 9.18 -17.16 -13.07
N LEU A 324 9.82 -18.10 -13.78
CA LEU A 324 9.80 -18.14 -15.24
C LEU A 324 8.38 -18.32 -15.81
N LYS A 325 7.59 -19.22 -15.21
CA LYS A 325 6.15 -19.38 -15.55
C LYS A 325 5.38 -18.09 -15.30
N GLN A 326 5.69 -17.38 -14.22
CA GLN A 326 5.02 -16.13 -13.89
C GLN A 326 5.40 -15.00 -14.86
N ILE A 327 6.67 -14.93 -15.28
CA ILE A 327 7.16 -14.01 -16.31
C ILE A 327 6.42 -14.25 -17.63
N GLU A 328 6.33 -15.50 -18.10
CA GLU A 328 5.64 -15.86 -19.34
C GLU A 328 4.19 -15.33 -19.37
N LYS A 329 3.51 -15.41 -18.23
CA LYS A 329 2.11 -15.04 -18.08
C LYS A 329 1.84 -13.54 -18.04
N ILE A 330 2.68 -12.79 -17.31
CA ILE A 330 2.39 -11.39 -16.95
C ILE A 330 3.22 -10.39 -17.77
N ASN A 331 4.42 -10.76 -18.22
CA ASN A 331 5.35 -9.81 -18.83
C ASN A 331 4.78 -9.12 -20.07
N SER A 332 4.01 -9.83 -20.91
CA SER A 332 3.38 -9.27 -22.11
C SER A 332 2.38 -8.13 -21.83
N LYS A 333 1.84 -8.08 -20.60
CA LYS A 333 0.85 -7.08 -20.17
C LYS A 333 1.51 -5.83 -19.59
N LEU A 334 2.66 -6.00 -18.94
CA LEU A 334 3.36 -4.95 -18.20
C LEU A 334 4.64 -4.45 -18.89
N ASN A 335 5.19 -5.21 -19.85
CA ASN A 335 6.44 -4.92 -20.56
C ASN A 335 7.62 -4.67 -19.60
N VAL A 336 7.90 -5.66 -18.74
CA VAL A 336 8.88 -5.57 -17.64
C VAL A 336 10.28 -6.00 -18.08
N TYR A 337 10.41 -7.12 -18.78
CA TYR A 337 11.69 -7.69 -19.22
C TYR A 337 12.00 -7.33 -20.66
N VAL A 338 13.23 -6.88 -20.90
CA VAL A 338 13.84 -6.72 -22.23
C VAL A 338 14.44 -8.05 -22.69
N THR A 339 15.04 -8.80 -21.78
CA THR A 339 15.66 -10.10 -22.07
C THR A 339 15.38 -11.04 -20.90
N VAL A 340 14.79 -12.20 -21.18
CA VAL A 340 14.61 -13.28 -20.20
C VAL A 340 15.70 -14.33 -20.46
N THR A 341 16.39 -14.76 -19.42
CA THR A 341 17.53 -15.70 -19.53
C THR A 341 17.15 -17.10 -19.08
N GLU A 342 16.03 -17.63 -19.58
CA GLU A 342 15.42 -18.88 -19.13
C GLU A 342 16.41 -20.05 -19.04
N GLU A 343 17.10 -20.38 -20.14
CA GLU A 343 18.02 -21.52 -20.18
C GLU A 343 19.17 -21.38 -19.18
N GLU A 344 19.80 -20.19 -19.11
CA GLU A 344 20.91 -19.95 -18.20
C GLU A 344 20.44 -19.87 -16.73
N ALA A 345 19.24 -19.32 -16.48
CA ALA A 345 18.64 -19.28 -15.14
C ALA A 345 18.41 -20.69 -14.60
N LEU A 346 17.79 -21.58 -15.40
CA LEU A 346 17.55 -22.97 -15.02
C LEU A 346 18.85 -23.73 -14.78
N LYS A 347 19.87 -23.51 -15.62
CA LYS A 347 21.20 -24.10 -15.47
C LYS A 347 21.90 -23.64 -14.19
N LYS A 348 21.85 -22.34 -13.87
CA LYS A 348 22.42 -21.79 -12.63
C LYS A 348 21.66 -22.26 -11.40
N ALA A 349 20.33 -22.33 -11.44
CA ALA A 349 19.51 -22.87 -10.37
C ALA A 349 19.82 -24.35 -10.09
N THR A 350 19.96 -25.16 -11.15
CA THR A 350 20.38 -26.57 -11.04
C THR A 350 21.78 -26.71 -10.43
N LYS A 351 22.70 -25.78 -10.75
CA LYS A 351 24.03 -25.76 -10.14
C LYS A 351 23.94 -25.42 -8.65
N ALA A 352 23.20 -24.38 -8.27
CA ALA A 352 22.99 -23.99 -6.88
C ALA A 352 22.39 -25.16 -6.07
N GLU A 353 21.35 -25.82 -6.60
CA GLU A 353 20.75 -26.99 -5.97
C GLU A 353 21.78 -28.10 -5.69
N LYS A 354 22.63 -28.44 -6.68
CA LYS A 354 23.69 -29.45 -6.52
C LYS A 354 24.71 -29.07 -5.45
N GLU A 355 25.07 -27.80 -5.36
CA GLU A 355 26.01 -27.31 -4.35
C GLU A 355 25.41 -27.37 -2.94
N ILE A 356 24.16 -26.91 -2.79
CA ILE A 356 23.41 -26.96 -1.52
C ILE A 356 23.22 -28.41 -1.07
N ASN A 357 22.90 -29.32 -1.99
CA ASN A 357 22.75 -30.74 -1.67
C ASN A 357 24.06 -31.40 -1.19
N ARG A 358 25.21 -30.89 -1.62
CA ARG A 358 26.54 -31.31 -1.16
C ARG A 358 26.98 -30.63 0.15
N GLY A 359 26.16 -29.76 0.73
CA GLY A 359 26.46 -29.02 1.97
C GLY A 359 27.20 -27.70 1.75
N ASN A 360 27.38 -27.26 0.50
CA ASN A 360 28.08 -26.01 0.16
C ASN A 360 27.07 -24.84 0.07
N TYR A 361 26.38 -24.54 1.17
CA TYR A 361 25.47 -23.39 1.23
C TYR A 361 26.27 -22.10 1.42
N ARG A 362 26.06 -21.11 0.54
CA ARG A 362 26.87 -19.87 0.45
C ARG A 362 26.27 -18.69 1.20
N GLY A 363 25.06 -18.84 1.75
CA GLY A 363 24.35 -17.79 2.46
C GLY A 363 22.96 -17.52 1.87
N PRO A 364 22.28 -16.45 2.35
CA PRO A 364 20.86 -16.25 2.11
C PRO A 364 20.43 -16.12 0.64
N LEU A 365 21.31 -15.66 -0.25
CA LEU A 365 21.01 -15.52 -1.68
C LEU A 365 21.33 -16.76 -2.53
N HIS A 366 21.83 -17.84 -1.94
CA HIS A 366 22.22 -19.03 -2.71
C HIS A 366 20.99 -19.72 -3.32
N GLY A 367 20.86 -19.62 -4.64
CA GLY A 367 19.72 -20.14 -5.40
C GLY A 367 18.53 -19.19 -5.53
N ILE A 368 18.65 -17.93 -5.06
CA ILE A 368 17.56 -16.95 -5.09
C ILE A 368 17.49 -16.24 -6.47
N PRO A 369 16.32 -16.25 -7.14
CA PRO A 369 16.15 -15.58 -8.42
C PRO A 369 16.06 -14.06 -8.31
N PHE A 370 16.76 -13.34 -9.20
CA PHE A 370 16.79 -11.88 -9.26
C PHE A 370 16.74 -11.33 -10.69
N ALA A 371 16.40 -10.05 -10.84
CA ALA A 371 16.44 -9.34 -12.12
C ALA A 371 17.40 -8.14 -12.07
N ALA A 372 17.98 -7.76 -13.21
CA ALA A 372 18.92 -6.63 -13.28
C ALA A 372 18.48 -5.60 -14.31
N LYS A 373 18.49 -4.31 -13.93
CA LYS A 373 18.24 -3.21 -14.86
C LYS A 373 19.14 -3.31 -16.09
N ASP A 374 18.59 -3.01 -17.26
CA ASP A 374 19.28 -3.21 -18.54
C ASP A 374 20.42 -2.21 -18.86
N ILE A 375 20.93 -1.51 -17.85
CA ILE A 375 22.18 -0.72 -17.93
C ILE A 375 23.34 -1.37 -17.16
N ILE A 376 23.09 -2.50 -16.51
CA ILE A 376 24.08 -3.23 -15.72
C ILE A 376 24.61 -4.36 -16.59
N ASN A 377 25.91 -4.36 -16.89
CA ASN A 377 26.51 -5.36 -17.77
C ASN A 377 26.45 -6.75 -17.15
N THR A 378 26.13 -7.71 -18.01
CA THR A 378 26.03 -9.14 -17.71
C THR A 378 26.73 -9.88 -18.83
N GLU A 379 27.77 -10.67 -18.52
CA GLU A 379 28.61 -11.34 -19.51
C GLU A 379 27.75 -12.17 -20.47
N LYS A 380 27.91 -11.92 -21.77
CA LYS A 380 27.23 -12.63 -22.88
C LYS A 380 25.70 -12.56 -22.86
N ILE A 381 25.10 -11.73 -22.00
CA ILE A 381 23.66 -11.48 -21.96
C ILE A 381 23.41 -10.09 -22.54
N LEU A 382 22.48 -10.00 -23.49
CA LEU A 382 22.13 -8.76 -24.18
C LEU A 382 21.89 -7.62 -23.16
N THR A 383 22.62 -6.52 -23.30
CA THR A 383 22.51 -5.34 -22.44
C THR A 383 22.36 -4.10 -23.31
N THR A 384 21.14 -3.58 -23.42
CA THR A 384 20.82 -2.58 -24.46
C THR A 384 20.88 -1.15 -23.97
N ASN A 385 21.09 -0.93 -22.67
CA ASN A 385 20.96 0.37 -22.03
C ASN A 385 19.60 1.07 -22.31
N GLY A 386 18.58 0.29 -22.69
CA GLY A 386 17.30 0.80 -23.18
C GLY A 386 17.41 1.62 -24.48
N SER A 387 18.48 1.47 -25.26
CA SER A 387 18.78 2.31 -26.42
C SER A 387 19.09 1.49 -27.67
N ASN A 388 18.71 2.03 -28.84
CA ASN A 388 19.03 1.46 -30.14
C ASN A 388 20.55 1.43 -30.44
N PHE A 389 21.36 2.25 -29.76
CA PHE A 389 22.83 2.21 -29.89
C PHE A 389 23.44 0.88 -29.44
N PHE A 390 22.79 0.17 -28.53
CA PHE A 390 23.30 -1.04 -27.90
C PHE A 390 22.38 -2.25 -28.13
N LYS A 391 21.54 -2.21 -29.18
CA LYS A 391 20.58 -3.28 -29.51
C LYS A 391 21.21 -4.67 -29.73
N ASP A 392 22.50 -4.71 -30.06
CA ASP A 392 23.29 -5.92 -30.30
C ASP A 392 24.52 -5.97 -29.37
N HIS A 393 24.44 -5.37 -28.18
CA HIS A 393 25.55 -5.32 -27.24
C HIS A 393 25.50 -6.50 -26.25
N TYR A 394 26.48 -7.39 -26.36
CA TYR A 394 26.72 -8.49 -25.43
C TYR A 394 28.02 -8.20 -24.67
N PRO A 395 27.97 -7.76 -23.41
CA PRO A 395 29.18 -7.43 -22.64
C PRO A 395 30.14 -8.63 -22.52
N GLU A 396 31.44 -8.36 -22.56
CA GLU A 396 32.49 -9.39 -22.38
C GLU A 396 32.72 -9.77 -20.92
N LYS A 397 32.22 -8.95 -19.98
CA LYS A 397 32.39 -9.14 -18.54
C LYS A 397 31.12 -8.70 -17.80
N ASP A 398 30.87 -9.36 -16.69
CA ASP A 398 29.88 -8.95 -15.71
C ASP A 398 30.27 -7.59 -15.08
N ALA A 399 29.28 -6.81 -14.69
CA ALA A 399 29.45 -5.72 -13.74
C ALA A 399 29.85 -6.29 -12.37
N PHE A 400 30.58 -5.51 -11.56
CA PHE A 400 31.04 -5.94 -10.23
C PHE A 400 29.90 -6.49 -9.36
N VAL A 401 28.76 -5.79 -9.39
CA VAL A 401 27.56 -6.16 -8.65
C VAL A 401 26.98 -7.52 -9.08
N ILE A 402 27.06 -7.84 -10.37
CA ILE A 402 26.58 -9.11 -10.92
C ILE A 402 27.51 -10.24 -10.50
N SER A 403 28.82 -10.04 -10.57
CA SER A 403 29.80 -11.01 -10.07
C SER A 403 29.61 -11.30 -8.59
N SER A 404 29.41 -10.25 -7.76
CA SER A 404 29.18 -10.39 -6.32
C SER A 404 27.93 -11.23 -6.01
N LEU A 405 26.83 -11.00 -6.73
CA LEU A 405 25.61 -11.79 -6.59
C LEU A 405 25.77 -13.24 -7.09
N TYR A 406 26.55 -13.47 -8.15
CA TYR A 406 26.88 -14.83 -8.60
C TYR A 406 27.78 -15.57 -7.61
N ASP A 407 28.69 -14.88 -6.93
CA ASP A 407 29.51 -15.46 -5.87
C ASP A 407 28.65 -15.89 -4.67
N ALA A 408 27.65 -15.09 -4.30
CA ALA A 408 26.60 -15.45 -3.33
C ALA A 408 25.68 -16.58 -3.83
N GLY A 409 25.74 -16.93 -5.12
CA GLY A 409 24.98 -18.02 -5.73
C GLY A 409 23.58 -17.63 -6.20
N ALA A 410 23.29 -16.34 -6.37
CA ALA A 410 22.01 -15.86 -6.89
C ALA A 410 21.82 -16.21 -8.39
N VAL A 411 20.57 -16.28 -8.83
CA VAL A 411 20.18 -16.72 -10.18
C VAL A 411 19.56 -15.57 -10.96
N LEU A 412 20.21 -15.10 -12.03
CA LEU A 412 19.66 -14.03 -12.85
C LEU A 412 18.53 -14.56 -13.75
N LEU A 413 17.33 -13.99 -13.62
CA LEU A 413 16.15 -14.28 -14.46
C LEU A 413 16.18 -13.51 -15.78
N GLY A 414 16.80 -12.33 -15.80
CA GLY A 414 16.89 -11.52 -17.00
C GLY A 414 17.16 -10.05 -16.76
N LYS A 415 17.10 -9.29 -17.86
CA LYS A 415 17.31 -7.85 -17.93
C LYS A 415 15.97 -7.13 -18.02
N VAL A 416 15.73 -6.20 -17.10
CA VAL A 416 14.47 -5.46 -17.00
C VAL A 416 14.58 -4.07 -17.60
N ASN A 417 13.45 -3.61 -18.15
CA ASN A 417 13.35 -2.39 -18.92
C ASN A 417 13.74 -1.16 -18.10
N THR A 418 14.23 -0.16 -18.82
CA THR A 418 14.75 1.09 -18.28
C THR A 418 14.38 2.22 -19.22
N HIS A 419 14.31 3.43 -18.67
CA HIS A 419 14.39 4.62 -19.52
C HIS A 419 15.73 4.64 -20.26
N GLU A 420 15.74 5.10 -21.52
CA GLU A 420 16.93 5.10 -22.37
C GLU A 420 18.13 5.76 -21.65
N PHE A 421 19.27 5.06 -21.56
CA PHE A 421 20.49 5.51 -20.85
C PHE A 421 20.29 5.92 -19.39
N ALA A 422 19.25 5.39 -18.74
CA ALA A 422 18.80 5.88 -17.44
C ALA A 422 18.45 7.39 -17.42
N GLY A 423 18.19 7.96 -18.61
CA GLY A 423 18.17 9.40 -18.89
C GLY A 423 16.86 10.12 -18.59
N GLY A 424 15.84 9.43 -18.07
CA GLY A 424 14.53 10.00 -17.75
C GLY A 424 13.81 9.31 -16.58
N SER A 425 12.68 9.86 -16.15
CA SER A 425 12.02 9.51 -14.88
C SER A 425 10.66 8.80 -15.01
N THR A 426 10.38 8.19 -16.16
CA THR A 426 9.05 7.59 -16.46
C THR A 426 9.09 6.12 -16.90
N THR A 427 10.24 5.65 -17.44
CA THR A 427 10.37 4.36 -18.13
C THR A 427 9.41 4.19 -19.33
N ILE A 428 8.98 5.30 -19.92
CA ILE A 428 8.50 5.32 -21.32
C ILE A 428 9.75 5.18 -22.19
N ASN A 429 9.83 4.09 -22.95
CA ASN A 429 10.98 3.79 -23.80
C ASN A 429 10.52 3.61 -25.25
N PRO A 430 10.98 4.42 -26.21
CA PRO A 430 10.52 4.35 -27.60
C PRO A 430 11.07 3.13 -28.37
N PHE A 431 12.10 2.45 -27.86
CA PHE A 431 12.75 1.33 -28.54
C PHE A 431 12.28 -0.03 -28.01
N TYR A 432 12.07 -0.12 -26.69
CA TYR A 432 11.70 -1.36 -26.01
C TYR A 432 10.29 -1.34 -25.42
N GLY A 433 9.53 -0.26 -25.66
CA GLY A 433 8.16 -0.08 -25.19
C GLY A 433 8.07 0.43 -23.75
N THR A 434 6.88 0.93 -23.39
CA THR A 434 6.60 1.48 -22.07
C THR A 434 6.29 0.38 -21.06
N THR A 435 7.01 0.35 -19.95
CA THR A 435 6.63 -0.48 -18.79
C THR A 435 5.42 0.13 -18.09
N LYS A 436 4.40 -0.68 -17.82
CA LYS A 436 3.14 -0.25 -17.20
C LYS A 436 3.12 -0.56 -15.71
N ASN A 437 2.47 0.30 -14.92
CA ASN A 437 2.40 0.12 -13.47
C ASN A 437 1.49 -1.07 -13.11
N PRO A 438 1.94 -2.03 -12.27
CA PRO A 438 1.12 -3.17 -11.86
C PRO A 438 -0.18 -2.78 -11.14
N TRP A 439 -0.19 -1.65 -10.44
CA TRP A 439 -1.37 -1.14 -9.73
C TRP A 439 -2.41 -0.53 -10.67
N ASN A 440 -1.96 0.04 -11.78
CA ASN A 440 -2.82 0.56 -12.83
C ASN A 440 -2.03 0.67 -14.15
N THR A 441 -2.45 -0.09 -15.16
CA THR A 441 -1.71 -0.21 -16.43
C THR A 441 -1.73 1.06 -17.29
N GLU A 442 -2.52 2.06 -16.94
CA GLU A 442 -2.57 3.36 -17.62
C GLU A 442 -1.57 4.37 -17.02
N ARG A 443 -0.84 3.98 -15.97
CA ARG A 443 0.08 4.85 -15.22
C ARG A 443 1.54 4.42 -15.40
N ILE A 444 2.43 5.40 -15.28
CA ILE A 444 3.88 5.16 -15.36
C ILE A 444 4.36 4.39 -14.13
N VAL A 445 5.49 3.70 -14.28
CA VAL A 445 6.20 3.05 -13.17
C VAL A 445 7.22 3.96 -12.51
N GLY A 446 7.33 5.22 -12.94
CA GLY A 446 8.47 6.07 -12.62
C GLY A 446 9.74 5.63 -13.34
N GLY A 447 10.88 6.23 -13.02
CA GLY A 447 12.10 5.89 -13.73
C GLY A 447 13.37 6.50 -13.15
N SER A 448 14.52 6.08 -13.65
CA SER A 448 14.67 5.22 -14.84
C SER A 448 14.58 3.71 -14.59
N SER A 449 14.59 3.23 -13.33
CA SER A 449 14.55 1.79 -13.01
C SER A 449 13.12 1.22 -12.92
N GLY A 450 12.23 1.62 -13.82
CA GLY A 450 10.82 1.24 -13.76
C GLY A 450 10.56 -0.24 -13.95
N GLY A 451 11.29 -0.91 -14.87
CA GLY A 451 11.19 -2.36 -15.04
C GLY A 451 11.61 -3.12 -13.77
N SER A 452 12.64 -2.64 -13.07
CA SER A 452 13.10 -3.23 -11.81
C SER A 452 12.03 -3.16 -10.72
N ALA A 453 11.40 -2.00 -10.50
CA ALA A 453 10.33 -1.87 -9.51
C ALA A 453 9.07 -2.65 -9.90
N ALA A 454 8.68 -2.59 -11.19
CA ALA A 454 7.54 -3.33 -11.71
C ALA A 454 7.74 -4.84 -11.56
N ALA A 455 8.92 -5.38 -11.83
CA ALA A 455 9.23 -6.81 -11.66
C ALA A 455 9.00 -7.29 -10.22
N VAL A 456 9.39 -6.48 -9.22
CA VAL A 456 9.22 -6.79 -7.80
C VAL A 456 7.74 -6.68 -7.41
N ALA A 457 7.07 -5.59 -7.78
CA ALA A 457 5.66 -5.34 -7.47
C ALA A 457 4.70 -6.34 -8.13
N SER A 458 5.11 -6.93 -9.26
CA SER A 458 4.35 -7.95 -10.00
C SER A 458 4.79 -9.40 -9.71
N TYR A 459 5.64 -9.61 -8.69
CA TYR A 459 6.11 -10.94 -8.28
C TYR A 459 6.78 -11.72 -9.43
N LEU A 460 7.46 -11.03 -10.35
CA LEU A 460 8.21 -11.61 -11.45
C LEU A 460 9.68 -11.85 -11.11
N THR A 461 10.06 -11.51 -9.88
CA THR A 461 11.37 -11.74 -9.30
C THR A 461 11.28 -11.66 -7.77
N THR A 462 12.28 -12.21 -7.08
CA THR A 462 12.37 -12.04 -5.62
C THR A 462 12.86 -10.62 -5.28
N PHE A 463 13.87 -10.16 -6.02
CA PHE A 463 14.39 -8.79 -5.93
C PHE A 463 14.98 -8.35 -7.27
N SER A 464 15.19 -7.04 -7.43
CA SER A 464 15.83 -6.50 -8.61
C SER A 464 16.92 -5.49 -8.28
N LEU A 465 17.85 -5.30 -9.21
CA LEU A 465 18.81 -4.22 -9.17
C LEU A 465 18.32 -3.04 -10.01
N GLY A 466 18.51 -1.83 -9.51
CA GLY A 466 18.32 -0.58 -10.22
C GLY A 466 19.53 0.34 -10.11
N THR A 467 19.42 1.53 -10.71
CA THR A 467 20.39 2.60 -10.51
C THR A 467 19.70 3.92 -10.18
N ASP A 468 20.34 4.75 -9.37
CA ASP A 468 19.79 5.99 -8.84
C ASP A 468 20.77 7.15 -8.99
N THR A 469 20.48 8.01 -9.97
CA THR A 469 21.25 9.24 -10.25
C THR A 469 20.58 10.48 -9.68
N GLY A 470 19.24 10.53 -9.75
CA GLY A 470 18.42 11.65 -9.26
C GLY A 470 17.10 11.19 -8.65
N GLY A 471 17.06 9.98 -8.09
CA GLY A 471 15.84 9.31 -7.62
C GLY A 471 15.48 8.05 -8.40
N SER A 472 16.34 7.55 -9.30
CA SER A 472 15.95 6.50 -10.26
C SER A 472 15.74 5.09 -9.69
N ILE A 473 16.03 4.84 -8.40
CA ILE A 473 15.52 3.67 -7.65
C ILE A 473 14.30 4.07 -6.83
N ARG A 474 14.39 5.21 -6.15
CA ARG A 474 13.39 5.68 -5.18
C ARG A 474 12.06 6.09 -5.80
N THR A 475 12.07 6.79 -6.94
CA THR A 475 10.88 7.16 -7.71
C THR A 475 10.08 5.92 -8.15
N PRO A 476 10.68 4.95 -8.87
CA PRO A 476 9.91 3.77 -9.27
C PRO A 476 9.54 2.87 -8.09
N ALA A 477 10.36 2.77 -7.05
CA ALA A 477 9.99 2.05 -5.83
C ALA A 477 8.74 2.67 -5.17
N GLY A 478 8.71 3.99 -5.01
CA GLY A 478 7.58 4.71 -4.43
C GLY A 478 6.29 4.61 -5.25
N PHE A 479 6.36 4.75 -6.57
CA PHE A 479 5.19 4.63 -7.45
C PHE A 479 4.66 3.19 -7.62
N CYS A 480 5.52 2.18 -7.45
CA CYS A 480 5.13 0.77 -7.56
C CYS A 480 4.84 0.12 -6.19
N GLY A 481 4.97 0.86 -5.09
CA GLY A 481 4.69 0.35 -3.74
C GLY A 481 5.66 -0.75 -3.30
N VAL A 482 6.95 -0.60 -3.59
CA VAL A 482 8.01 -1.53 -3.14
C VAL A 482 9.09 -0.78 -2.37
N VAL A 483 9.96 -1.51 -1.68
CA VAL A 483 11.09 -0.93 -0.95
C VAL A 483 12.26 -0.76 -1.93
N GLY A 484 12.89 0.42 -1.93
CA GLY A 484 14.03 0.71 -2.78
C GLY A 484 15.12 1.47 -2.03
N LEU A 485 16.37 1.01 -2.17
CA LEU A 485 17.52 1.62 -1.50
C LEU A 485 18.50 2.24 -2.49
N LYS A 486 18.84 3.50 -2.26
CA LYS A 486 20.07 4.11 -2.75
C LYS A 486 21.11 4.09 -1.62
N PRO A 487 22.16 3.26 -1.67
CA PRO A 487 23.16 3.20 -0.60
C PRO A 487 24.05 4.46 -0.58
N THR A 488 25.01 4.51 0.35
CA THR A 488 26.04 5.55 0.35
C THR A 488 26.84 5.48 -0.95
N HIS A 489 27.18 6.63 -1.53
CA HIS A 489 28.00 6.71 -2.74
C HIS A 489 29.38 6.06 -2.48
N GLY A 490 29.71 5.03 -3.26
CA GLY A 490 30.93 4.23 -3.11
C GLY A 490 30.78 2.97 -2.25
N ARG A 491 29.60 2.69 -1.68
CA ARG A 491 29.29 1.41 -1.00
C ARG A 491 29.19 0.23 -1.96
N VAL A 492 28.64 0.49 -3.16
CA VAL A 492 28.48 -0.49 -4.25
C VAL A 492 29.23 0.06 -5.45
N SER A 493 30.08 -0.77 -6.05
CA SER A 493 30.86 -0.40 -7.25
C SER A 493 29.96 -0.14 -8.46
N LEU A 494 30.36 0.83 -9.29
CA LEU A 494 29.75 1.16 -10.58
C LEU A 494 30.45 0.47 -11.77
N SER A 495 31.50 -0.33 -11.54
CA SER A 495 32.21 -1.04 -12.61
C SER A 495 31.26 -1.91 -13.44
N GLY A 496 31.22 -1.65 -14.75
CA GLY A 496 30.34 -2.35 -15.69
C GLY A 496 28.90 -1.83 -15.73
N VAL A 497 28.62 -0.66 -15.16
CA VAL A 497 27.32 0.02 -15.28
C VAL A 497 27.43 1.14 -16.32
N CYS A 498 26.47 1.25 -17.24
CA CYS A 498 26.44 2.37 -18.18
C CYS A 498 26.23 3.68 -17.42
N PRO A 499 27.15 4.67 -17.56
CA PRO A 499 27.04 5.94 -16.85
C PRO A 499 25.85 6.79 -17.27
N ASN A 500 25.28 7.53 -16.31
CA ASN A 500 24.36 8.64 -16.52
C ASN A 500 24.99 9.94 -16.01
N VAL A 501 25.37 9.98 -14.73
CA VAL A 501 26.15 11.08 -14.15
C VAL A 501 27.21 10.49 -13.24
N LEU A 502 28.47 10.55 -13.71
CA LEU A 502 29.64 9.89 -13.12
C LEU A 502 29.83 10.15 -11.62
N SER A 503 29.37 11.31 -11.13
CA SER A 503 29.54 11.73 -9.75
C SER A 503 28.29 11.54 -8.86
N PHE A 504 27.17 11.11 -9.43
CA PHE A 504 25.89 10.90 -8.71
C PHE A 504 25.30 9.50 -8.85
N ASP A 505 25.81 8.67 -9.76
CA ASP A 505 25.29 7.33 -9.99
C ASP A 505 25.48 6.42 -8.77
N HIS A 506 24.46 5.61 -8.51
CA HIS A 506 24.48 4.54 -7.51
C HIS A 506 23.84 3.30 -8.13
N VAL A 507 24.28 2.13 -7.70
CA VAL A 507 23.54 0.87 -7.88
C VAL A 507 22.92 0.51 -6.54
N GLY A 508 21.68 0.01 -6.56
CA GLY A 508 21.00 -0.40 -5.35
C GLY A 508 19.85 -1.37 -5.61
N PRO A 509 19.40 -2.08 -4.56
CA PRO A 509 18.36 -3.09 -4.68
C PRO A 509 16.94 -2.52 -4.53
N MET A 510 15.98 -3.26 -5.08
CA MET A 510 14.54 -3.14 -4.81
C MET A 510 13.97 -4.51 -4.44
N ALA A 511 13.13 -4.55 -3.42
CA ALA A 511 12.51 -5.76 -2.87
C ALA A 511 11.17 -5.40 -2.20
N ARG A 512 10.45 -6.40 -1.67
CA ARG A 512 9.17 -6.19 -0.99
C ARG A 512 9.31 -5.86 0.50
N SER A 513 10.49 -6.04 1.08
CA SER A 513 10.77 -5.79 2.49
C SER A 513 12.12 -5.12 2.74
N THR A 514 12.22 -4.37 3.83
CA THR A 514 13.48 -3.77 4.29
C THR A 514 14.49 -4.83 4.68
N GLU A 515 14.04 -5.94 5.27
CA GLU A 515 14.89 -7.10 5.59
C GLU A 515 15.53 -7.71 4.33
N ASP A 516 14.75 -7.89 3.25
CA ASP A 516 15.27 -8.40 1.98
C ASP A 516 16.30 -7.42 1.40
N ILE A 517 16.05 -6.11 1.46
CA ILE A 517 17.01 -5.09 1.03
C ILE A 517 18.34 -5.20 1.79
N ALA A 518 18.30 -5.40 3.11
CA ALA A 518 19.49 -5.53 3.94
C ALA A 518 20.33 -6.76 3.52
N ILE A 519 19.69 -7.92 3.37
CA ILE A 519 20.32 -9.17 2.90
C ILE A 519 20.98 -8.98 1.52
N ILE A 520 20.30 -8.27 0.61
CA ILE A 520 20.82 -8.03 -0.74
C ILE A 520 22.04 -7.10 -0.68
N LEU A 521 21.97 -6.01 0.10
CA LEU A 521 23.07 -5.05 0.20
C LEU A 521 24.33 -5.69 0.77
N GLU A 522 24.23 -6.56 1.78
CA GLU A 522 25.36 -7.31 2.33
C GLU A 522 26.13 -8.10 1.27
N SER A 523 25.40 -8.67 0.30
CA SER A 523 25.98 -9.54 -0.73
C SER A 523 26.54 -8.77 -1.93
N MET A 524 26.00 -7.59 -2.24
CA MET A 524 26.35 -6.82 -3.44
C MET A 524 27.29 -5.64 -3.20
N ALA A 525 27.43 -5.21 -1.94
CA ALA A 525 28.34 -4.14 -1.54
C ALA A 525 29.76 -4.65 -1.33
N GLY A 526 30.73 -3.76 -1.47
CA GLY A 526 32.14 -4.10 -1.29
C GLY A 526 33.08 -3.15 -2.02
N TYR A 527 34.36 -3.28 -1.70
CA TYR A 527 35.40 -2.49 -2.34
C TYR A 527 35.77 -3.07 -3.71
N ASP A 528 35.84 -2.19 -4.71
CA ASP A 528 36.35 -2.50 -6.03
C ASP A 528 37.46 -1.51 -6.38
N PHE A 529 38.70 -2.01 -6.47
CA PHE A 529 39.85 -1.20 -6.84
C PHE A 529 39.75 -0.59 -8.25
N GLN A 530 38.95 -1.18 -9.15
CA GLN A 530 38.78 -0.67 -10.52
C GLN A 530 37.83 0.53 -10.59
N ASP A 531 36.95 0.69 -9.58
CA ASP A 531 36.05 1.84 -9.50
C ASP A 531 36.65 2.94 -8.62
N SER A 532 37.02 4.05 -9.26
CA SER A 532 37.56 5.24 -8.58
C SER A 532 36.64 5.84 -7.50
N LYS A 533 35.34 5.52 -7.52
CA LYS A 533 34.34 6.00 -6.55
C LYS A 533 34.12 5.02 -5.41
N SER A 534 34.49 3.75 -5.57
CA SER A 534 34.36 2.73 -4.54
C SER A 534 35.23 3.08 -3.32
N LYS A 535 34.71 2.79 -2.12
CA LYS A 535 35.39 3.05 -0.85
C LYS A 535 35.66 1.76 -0.12
N ASP A 536 36.89 1.62 0.36
CA ASP A 536 37.31 0.48 1.19
C ASP A 536 36.81 0.66 2.63
N ILE A 537 35.52 0.39 2.82
CA ILE A 537 34.83 0.45 4.10
C ILE A 537 34.14 -0.91 4.29
N PRO A 538 34.34 -1.58 5.44
CA PRO A 538 33.69 -2.85 5.73
C PRO A 538 32.17 -2.78 5.54
N VAL A 539 31.58 -3.86 5.06
CA VAL A 539 30.13 -4.01 4.94
C VAL A 539 29.61 -4.63 6.25
N PRO A 540 28.78 -3.90 7.02
CA PRO A 540 28.12 -4.45 8.21
C PRO A 540 27.16 -5.61 7.87
N GLU A 541 26.93 -6.48 8.84
CA GLU A 541 25.86 -7.50 8.80
C GLU A 541 24.51 -6.86 9.14
N TYR A 542 24.03 -5.98 8.27
CA TYR A 542 22.80 -5.20 8.45
C TYR A 542 21.58 -6.02 8.90
N SER A 543 21.37 -7.19 8.30
CA SER A 543 20.25 -8.08 8.58
C SER A 543 20.26 -8.64 10.00
N SER A 544 21.44 -8.74 10.62
CA SER A 544 21.60 -9.24 11.99
C SER A 544 21.24 -8.22 13.08
N THR A 545 21.26 -6.92 12.75
CA THR A 545 21.03 -5.82 13.70
C THR A 545 19.77 -5.02 13.40
N ILE A 546 19.00 -5.43 12.39
CA ILE A 546 17.84 -4.70 11.87
C ILE A 546 16.68 -4.57 12.86
N ASP A 547 16.57 -5.49 13.81
CA ASP A 547 15.45 -5.58 14.77
C ASP A 547 15.72 -4.89 16.12
N GLN A 548 16.83 -4.15 16.25
CA GLN A 548 17.25 -3.49 17.50
C GLN A 548 16.38 -2.30 17.93
N GLY A 549 15.32 -1.98 17.19
CA GLY A 549 14.37 -0.91 17.50
C GLY A 549 14.94 0.49 17.32
N ILE A 550 14.12 1.50 17.61
CA ILE A 550 14.42 2.92 17.30
C ILE A 550 14.22 3.87 18.48
N LYS A 551 14.10 3.32 19.69
CA LYS A 551 13.90 4.13 20.89
C LYS A 551 15.05 5.15 21.04
N ASP A 552 14.70 6.39 21.38
CA ASP A 552 15.62 7.51 21.59
C ASP A 552 16.39 7.96 20.32
N LYS A 553 16.11 7.35 19.14
CA LYS A 553 16.66 7.81 17.86
C LYS A 553 16.08 9.17 17.51
N ARG A 554 16.92 10.07 17.01
CA ARG A 554 16.50 11.44 16.64
C ARG A 554 16.19 11.50 15.15
N ILE A 555 14.92 11.61 14.84
CA ILE A 555 14.38 11.64 13.48
C ILE A 555 13.90 13.04 13.17
N VAL A 556 14.37 13.61 12.07
CA VAL A 556 14.00 14.97 11.68
C VAL A 556 13.02 14.95 10.53
N ILE A 557 11.95 15.73 10.66
CA ILE A 557 11.11 16.14 9.55
C ILE A 557 11.60 17.51 9.11
N CYS A 558 11.84 17.67 7.81
CA CYS A 558 12.19 18.96 7.24
C CYS A 558 11.09 19.44 6.31
N PRO A 559 10.16 20.29 6.79
CA PRO A 559 9.02 20.74 6.00
C PRO A 559 9.42 21.45 4.71
N ASP A 560 10.57 22.13 4.69
CA ASP A 560 11.06 22.84 3.51
C ASP A 560 11.30 21.91 2.30
N PHE A 561 11.49 20.60 2.51
CA PHE A 561 11.59 19.65 1.40
C PHE A 561 10.27 19.43 0.65
N TYR A 562 9.13 19.76 1.27
CA TYR A 562 7.82 19.44 0.70
C TYR A 562 6.77 20.56 0.80
N ASN A 563 6.95 21.57 1.65
CA ASN A 563 6.07 22.74 1.77
C ASN A 563 6.23 23.75 0.61
N HIS A 564 7.36 23.69 -0.12
CA HIS A 564 7.58 24.48 -1.33
C HIS A 564 7.05 23.81 -2.61
N SER A 565 6.52 22.59 -2.49
CA SER A 565 5.94 21.83 -3.62
C SER A 565 4.44 21.61 -3.36
N ASP A 566 3.65 21.55 -4.43
CA ASP A 566 2.30 21.02 -4.31
C ASP A 566 2.42 19.53 -3.97
N VAL A 567 1.94 19.13 -2.78
CA VAL A 567 1.88 17.73 -2.33
C VAL A 567 0.44 17.34 -2.13
N ASP A 568 0.06 16.20 -2.70
CA ASP A 568 -1.30 15.68 -2.66
C ASP A 568 -1.72 15.33 -1.23
N SER A 569 -2.97 15.62 -0.89
CA SER A 569 -3.56 15.33 0.41
C SER A 569 -3.38 13.88 0.84
N ALA A 570 -3.58 12.91 -0.05
CA ALA A 570 -3.40 11.50 0.31
C ALA A 570 -1.93 11.17 0.66
N VAL A 571 -0.97 11.83 0.03
CA VAL A 571 0.46 11.68 0.37
C VAL A 571 0.76 12.34 1.71
N ARG A 572 0.24 13.56 1.93
CA ARG A 572 0.43 14.29 3.19
C ARG A 572 -0.13 13.51 4.38
N GLU A 573 -1.37 13.05 4.28
CA GLU A 573 -2.06 12.29 5.34
C GLU A 573 -1.34 10.97 5.66
N ASN A 574 -0.89 10.24 4.63
CA ASN A 574 -0.13 9.00 4.82
C ASN A 574 1.26 9.28 5.43
N PHE A 575 1.92 10.38 5.07
CA PHE A 575 3.19 10.79 5.66
C PHE A 575 3.04 11.22 7.12
N GLU A 576 2.03 12.02 7.45
CA GLU A 576 1.71 12.42 8.83
C GLU A 576 1.40 11.19 9.68
N SER A 577 0.63 10.24 9.16
CA SER A 577 0.37 8.96 9.82
C SER A 577 1.66 8.15 10.06
N ALA A 578 2.58 8.14 9.10
CA ALA A 578 3.89 7.51 9.25
C ALA A 578 4.76 8.20 10.32
N CYS A 579 4.68 9.53 10.45
CA CYS A 579 5.38 10.27 11.51
C CYS A 579 4.92 9.83 12.91
N LEU A 580 3.62 9.63 13.11
CA LEU A 580 3.05 9.14 14.37
C LEU A 580 3.53 7.73 14.73
N VAL A 581 3.82 6.89 13.74
CA VAL A 581 4.38 5.55 13.96
C VAL A 581 5.79 5.63 14.54
N PHE A 582 6.64 6.56 14.06
CA PHE A 582 7.98 6.72 14.65
C PHE A 582 7.92 7.19 16.11
N GLU A 583 7.01 8.12 16.43
CA GLU A 583 6.80 8.59 17.80
C GLU A 583 6.30 7.48 18.73
N SER A 584 5.34 6.66 18.26
CA SER A 584 4.77 5.55 19.06
C SER A 584 5.81 4.47 19.38
N LEU A 585 6.81 4.30 18.50
CA LEU A 585 7.95 3.41 18.67
C LEU A 585 9.05 4.00 19.58
N GLY A 586 8.87 5.22 20.09
CA GLY A 586 9.77 5.87 21.04
C GLY A 586 10.93 6.63 20.41
N ALA A 587 10.88 6.93 19.10
CA ALA A 587 11.80 7.87 18.48
C ALA A 587 11.47 9.31 18.90
N ILE A 588 12.48 10.17 18.89
CA ILE A 588 12.34 11.62 19.11
C ILE A 588 12.19 12.27 17.74
N VAL A 589 10.97 12.66 17.38
CA VAL A 589 10.67 13.30 16.10
C VAL A 589 10.70 14.82 16.26
N GLU A 590 11.57 15.49 15.51
CA GLU A 590 11.75 16.94 15.57
C GLU A 590 11.50 17.57 14.19
N GLU A 591 10.75 18.67 14.15
CA GLU A 591 10.58 19.48 12.94
C GLU A 591 11.67 20.55 12.86
N ILE A 592 12.46 20.55 11.79
CA ILE A 592 13.56 21.50 11.60
C ILE A 592 13.47 22.11 10.21
N SER A 593 13.52 23.44 10.14
CA SER A 593 13.61 24.16 8.86
C SER A 593 15.01 24.04 8.25
N PHE A 594 15.06 23.87 6.94
CA PHE A 594 16.23 23.90 6.08
C PHE A 594 16.14 25.09 5.09
N PRO A 595 16.50 26.32 5.52
CA PRO A 595 16.29 27.57 4.77
C PRO A 595 17.15 27.72 3.50
N HIS A 596 17.94 26.71 3.12
CA HIS A 596 18.80 26.73 1.92
C HIS A 596 18.31 25.80 0.81
N PHE A 597 17.09 25.28 0.93
CA PHE A 597 16.48 24.32 0.00
C PHE A 597 16.61 24.70 -1.49
N GLU A 598 16.22 25.93 -1.87
CA GLU A 598 16.29 26.38 -3.27
C GLU A 598 17.72 26.38 -3.85
N LYS A 599 18.74 26.66 -3.01
CA LYS A 599 20.14 26.63 -3.46
C LYS A 599 20.58 25.20 -3.76
N VAL A 600 20.18 24.25 -2.92
CA VAL A 600 20.50 22.83 -3.09
C VAL A 600 19.93 22.28 -4.39
N MET A 601 18.70 22.68 -4.74
CA MET A 601 18.05 22.24 -5.97
C MET A 601 18.78 22.67 -7.25
N ASN A 602 19.54 23.76 -7.18
CA ASN A 602 20.33 24.24 -8.31
C ASN A 602 21.69 23.54 -8.47
N ILE A 603 22.12 22.72 -7.52
CA ILE A 603 23.41 22.01 -7.58
C ILE A 603 23.36 20.88 -8.59
N PHE A 604 22.30 20.06 -8.53
CA PHE A 604 22.12 18.89 -9.38
C PHE A 604 22.27 19.20 -10.89
N PRO A 605 21.49 20.14 -11.48
CA PRO A 605 21.56 20.39 -12.92
C PRO A 605 22.95 20.85 -13.39
N LYS A 606 23.65 21.67 -12.60
CA LYS A 606 25.00 22.19 -12.92
C LYS A 606 26.04 21.10 -13.11
N ILE A 607 25.87 19.96 -12.42
CA ILE A 607 26.79 18.81 -12.48
C ILE A 607 26.26 17.76 -13.46
N ALA A 608 24.97 17.43 -13.37
CA ALA A 608 24.36 16.34 -14.11
C ALA A 608 24.37 16.55 -15.63
N GLY A 609 24.19 17.79 -16.10
CA GLY A 609 24.21 18.08 -17.53
C GLY A 609 25.59 17.83 -18.16
N PRO A 610 26.65 18.55 -17.73
CA PRO A 610 27.99 18.37 -18.30
C PRO A 610 28.49 16.93 -18.27
N GLU A 611 28.30 16.20 -17.16
CA GLU A 611 28.73 14.81 -17.03
C GLU A 611 27.92 13.84 -17.91
N PHE A 612 26.62 14.06 -18.08
CA PHE A 612 25.82 13.30 -19.04
C PHE A 612 26.29 13.57 -20.47
N SER A 613 26.50 14.85 -20.82
CA SER A 613 26.95 15.25 -22.15
C SER A 613 28.33 14.70 -22.52
N GLU A 614 29.22 14.52 -21.53
CA GLU A 614 30.57 13.98 -21.73
C GLU A 614 30.51 12.55 -22.27
N PHE A 615 29.80 11.67 -21.57
CA PHE A 615 29.65 10.26 -21.97
C PHE A 615 28.98 10.14 -23.35
N HIS A 616 28.02 11.01 -23.61
CA HIS A 616 27.20 10.98 -24.83
C HIS A 616 27.83 11.65 -26.05
N ARG A 617 28.86 12.51 -25.88
CA ARG A 617 29.40 13.37 -26.94
C ARG A 617 29.73 12.61 -28.23
N SER A 618 30.48 11.53 -28.12
CA SER A 618 30.94 10.77 -29.30
C SER A 618 29.80 10.04 -30.02
N PHE A 619 28.76 9.62 -29.29
CA PHE A 619 27.57 8.98 -29.86
C PHE A 619 26.68 10.00 -30.56
N PHE A 620 26.49 11.16 -29.92
CA PHE A 620 25.73 12.28 -30.46
C PHE A 620 26.35 12.85 -31.73
N GLU A 621 27.67 13.05 -31.78
CA GLU A 621 28.36 13.56 -32.98
C GLU A 621 28.24 12.60 -34.18
N LYS A 622 28.20 11.28 -33.92
CA LYS A 622 28.15 10.27 -34.99
C LYS A 622 26.74 10.04 -35.51
N ASN A 623 25.76 9.85 -34.64
CA ASN A 623 24.40 9.41 -35.02
C ASN A 623 23.32 9.99 -34.09
N PRO A 624 23.09 11.30 -34.08
CA PRO A 624 22.15 11.92 -33.12
C PRO A 624 20.71 11.41 -33.32
N LYS A 625 20.33 11.03 -34.55
CA LYS A 625 18.98 10.53 -34.88
C LYS A 625 18.62 9.18 -34.22
N ASN A 626 19.57 8.50 -33.58
CA ASN A 626 19.33 7.22 -32.93
C ASN A 626 18.87 7.36 -31.47
N TYR A 627 18.87 8.57 -30.91
CA TYR A 627 18.34 8.86 -29.57
C TYR A 627 16.81 9.01 -29.59
N GLY A 628 16.18 8.73 -28.45
CA GLY A 628 14.82 9.16 -28.16
C GLY A 628 14.71 10.69 -28.11
N GLU A 629 13.53 11.22 -28.40
CA GLU A 629 13.30 12.67 -28.50
C GLU A 629 13.57 13.41 -27.17
N ASP A 630 13.22 12.78 -26.05
CA ASP A 630 13.43 13.33 -24.71
C ASP A 630 14.92 13.34 -24.30
N ILE A 631 15.67 12.30 -24.68
CA ILE A 631 17.13 12.27 -24.50
C ILE A 631 17.82 13.31 -25.36
N LEU A 632 17.36 13.54 -26.59
CA LEU A 632 17.86 14.64 -27.43
C LEU A 632 17.64 16.00 -26.77
N LYS A 633 16.43 16.29 -26.26
CA LYS A 633 16.14 17.53 -25.53
C LYS A 633 17.04 17.70 -24.31
N ARG A 634 17.28 16.61 -23.57
CA ARG A 634 18.21 16.63 -22.43
C ARG A 634 19.65 16.90 -22.88
N LEU A 635 20.10 16.32 -23.99
CA LEU A 635 21.44 16.56 -24.53
C LEU A 635 21.62 18.00 -24.98
N ASP A 636 20.66 18.55 -25.72
CA ASP A 636 20.66 19.95 -26.15
C ASP A 636 20.83 20.90 -24.95
N TRP A 637 20.00 20.73 -23.90
CA TRP A 637 20.14 21.47 -22.64
C TRP A 637 21.51 21.24 -21.97
N SER A 638 21.99 19.99 -21.96
CA SER A 638 23.24 19.64 -21.27
C SER A 638 24.48 20.26 -21.91
N PHE A 639 24.48 20.48 -23.23
CA PHE A 639 25.59 21.09 -23.96
C PHE A 639 25.67 22.62 -23.74
N GLU A 640 24.60 23.26 -23.28
CA GLU A 640 24.56 24.70 -23.00
C GLU A 640 25.23 25.08 -21.68
N ILE A 641 25.41 24.12 -20.76
CA ILE A 641 25.98 24.38 -19.43
C ILE A 641 27.47 24.65 -19.53
N SER A 642 27.88 25.80 -18.99
CA SER A 642 29.26 26.26 -19.06
C SER A 642 30.18 25.52 -18.08
N MET A 643 31.49 25.52 -18.37
CA MET A 643 32.51 25.02 -17.43
C MET A 643 32.48 25.78 -16.10
N ASP A 644 32.19 27.08 -16.11
CA ASP A 644 32.09 27.89 -14.90
C ASP A 644 30.91 27.46 -14.01
N GLU A 645 29.77 27.11 -14.61
CA GLU A 645 28.62 26.56 -13.88
C GLU A 645 28.93 25.18 -13.31
N TYR A 646 29.60 24.32 -14.07
CA TYR A 646 30.05 23.01 -13.58
C TYR A 646 30.97 23.14 -12.36
N VAL A 647 32.03 23.96 -12.46
CA VAL A 647 32.98 24.22 -11.36
C VAL A 647 32.26 24.82 -10.15
N ARG A 648 31.31 25.73 -10.37
CA ARG A 648 30.48 26.31 -9.31
C ARG A 648 29.61 25.24 -8.63
N GLY A 649 28.99 24.36 -9.42
CA GLY A 649 28.20 23.23 -8.92
C GLY A 649 29.03 22.30 -8.03
N LEU A 650 30.25 21.95 -8.45
CA LEU A 650 31.16 21.12 -7.65
C LEU A 650 31.49 21.75 -6.29
N ARG A 651 31.79 23.06 -6.27
CA ARG A 651 32.06 23.80 -5.03
C ARG A 651 30.83 23.85 -4.12
N GLU A 652 29.65 24.15 -4.67
CA GLU A 652 28.41 24.20 -3.92
C GLU A 652 28.04 22.81 -3.34
N ARG A 653 28.26 21.74 -4.11
CA ARG A 653 28.10 20.36 -3.66
C ARG A 653 28.99 20.06 -2.45
N GLU A 654 30.27 20.42 -2.48
CA GLU A 654 31.20 20.15 -1.37
C GLU A 654 30.75 20.85 -0.08
N ILE A 655 30.28 22.09 -0.19
CA ILE A 655 29.74 22.85 0.95
C ILE A 655 28.51 22.14 1.52
N PHE A 656 27.53 21.82 0.66
CA PHE A 656 26.29 21.18 1.09
C PHE A 656 26.54 19.78 1.69
N GLN A 657 27.47 19.00 1.13
CA GLN A 657 27.91 17.73 1.70
C GLN A 657 28.38 17.90 3.15
N ARG A 658 29.28 18.86 3.41
CA ARG A 658 29.79 19.11 4.77
C ARG A 658 28.72 19.57 5.75
N GLU A 659 27.81 20.42 5.30
CA GLU A 659 26.67 20.87 6.13
C GLU A 659 25.78 19.68 6.54
N MET A 660 25.49 18.79 5.59
CA MET A 660 24.68 17.60 5.87
C MET A 660 25.45 16.55 6.69
N GLU A 661 26.76 16.41 6.52
CA GLU A 661 27.60 15.58 7.42
C GLU A 661 27.52 16.08 8.87
N GLU A 662 27.62 17.40 9.09
CA GLU A 662 27.47 18.01 10.41
C GLU A 662 26.08 17.79 10.99
N PHE A 663 25.04 17.94 10.17
CA PHE A 663 23.65 17.66 10.56
C PHE A 663 23.49 16.22 11.09
N PHE A 664 24.00 15.22 10.36
CA PHE A 664 23.90 13.80 10.76
C PHE A 664 24.88 13.37 11.88
N LYS A 665 25.67 14.30 12.45
CA LYS A 665 26.32 14.08 13.75
C LYS A 665 25.32 14.17 14.91
N THR A 666 24.25 14.93 14.73
CA THR A 666 23.24 15.21 15.75
C THR A 666 22.00 14.33 15.58
N PHE A 667 21.62 14.03 14.34
CA PHE A 667 20.41 13.30 13.99
C PHE A 667 20.73 11.93 13.39
N ASP A 668 19.87 10.95 13.65
CA ASP A 668 19.99 9.60 13.12
C ASP A 668 19.38 9.48 11.73
N ALA A 669 18.25 10.15 11.50
CA ALA A 669 17.59 10.16 10.20
C ALA A 669 16.88 11.48 9.88
N LEU A 670 16.67 11.72 8.59
CA LEU A 670 15.74 12.69 8.03
C LEU A 670 14.65 11.92 7.28
N ILE A 671 13.38 12.28 7.52
CA ILE A 671 12.23 11.71 6.82
C ILE A 671 11.45 12.78 6.04
N SER A 672 10.92 12.38 4.89
CA SER A 672 10.07 13.21 4.03
C SER A 672 9.10 12.32 3.25
N PRO A 673 8.01 12.86 2.66
CA PRO A 673 7.38 12.19 1.55
C PRO A 673 8.43 11.82 0.49
N ALA A 674 8.32 10.64 -0.13
CA ALA A 674 9.25 10.29 -1.21
C ALA A 674 8.88 11.01 -2.52
N LEU A 675 7.59 11.23 -2.74
CA LEU A 675 7.02 11.72 -3.98
C LEU A 675 5.85 12.66 -3.65
N PRO A 676 5.57 13.70 -4.46
CA PRO A 676 4.52 14.67 -4.17
C PRO A 676 3.10 14.15 -4.45
N CYS A 677 2.97 13.07 -5.22
CA CYS A 677 1.70 12.49 -5.65
C CYS A 677 1.88 11.00 -5.96
N VAL A 678 0.79 10.31 -6.27
CA VAL A 678 0.85 8.95 -6.84
C VAL A 678 1.30 8.96 -8.30
N ALA A 679 1.51 7.77 -8.88
CA ALA A 679 2.07 7.62 -10.22
C ALA A 679 1.23 8.35 -11.30
N PRO A 680 1.81 9.25 -12.10
CA PRO A 680 1.12 9.93 -13.22
C PRO A 680 0.61 8.96 -14.30
N THR A 681 -0.33 9.42 -15.12
CA THR A 681 -0.76 8.67 -16.32
C THR A 681 0.37 8.57 -17.35
N ILE A 682 0.38 7.51 -18.15
CA ILE A 682 1.27 7.39 -19.31
C ILE A 682 0.91 8.46 -20.34
N GLU A 683 -0.38 8.62 -20.63
CA GLU A 683 -0.87 9.63 -21.56
C GLU A 683 -0.72 11.03 -20.94
N GLY A 684 0.07 11.88 -21.59
CA GLY A 684 0.24 13.29 -21.19
C GLY A 684 1.00 13.51 -19.88
N LEU A 685 1.51 12.46 -19.23
CA LEU A 685 2.22 12.54 -17.94
C LEU A 685 1.42 13.29 -16.87
N LYS A 686 0.10 13.07 -16.80
CA LYS A 686 -0.78 13.85 -15.93
C LYS A 686 -0.68 13.36 -14.48
N ALA A 687 -0.17 14.21 -13.60
CA ALA A 687 -0.25 14.06 -12.16
C ALA A 687 -1.48 14.81 -11.64
N ASN A 688 -2.18 14.22 -10.68
CA ASN A 688 -3.24 14.91 -9.94
C ASN A 688 -2.71 15.25 -8.56
N ILE A 689 -2.77 16.53 -8.20
CA ILE A 689 -2.41 17.02 -6.88
C ILE A 689 -3.56 17.88 -6.37
N ASP A 690 -4.27 17.41 -5.35
CA ASP A 690 -5.45 18.09 -4.78
C ASP A 690 -6.45 18.53 -5.85
N LYS A 691 -6.78 17.59 -6.77
CA LYS A 691 -7.70 17.77 -7.92
C LYS A 691 -7.22 18.74 -9.00
N LYS A 692 -5.96 19.19 -8.95
CA LYS A 692 -5.32 19.93 -10.03
C LYS A 692 -4.51 18.97 -10.89
N GLU A 693 -4.81 18.96 -12.18
CA GLU A 693 -4.00 18.23 -13.15
C GLU A 693 -2.77 19.07 -13.52
N ILE A 694 -1.59 18.50 -13.32
CA ILE A 694 -0.30 19.10 -13.69
C ILE A 694 0.51 18.09 -14.51
N VAL A 695 1.35 18.60 -15.42
CA VAL A 695 2.27 17.74 -16.16
C VAL A 695 3.41 17.35 -15.25
N TYR A 696 3.66 16.05 -15.13
CA TYR A 696 4.80 15.51 -14.43
C TYR A 696 6.09 15.78 -15.21
N ASP A 697 6.74 16.88 -14.87
CA ASP A 697 8.07 17.24 -15.33
C ASP A 697 9.04 17.23 -14.15
N TYR A 698 9.58 16.04 -13.85
CA TYR A 698 10.55 15.84 -12.77
C TYR A 698 10.12 16.34 -11.37
N LEU A 699 8.81 16.30 -11.06
CA LEU A 699 8.25 16.77 -9.77
C LEU A 699 8.82 16.10 -8.52
N HIS A 700 9.47 14.94 -8.66
CA HIS A 700 10.16 14.23 -7.57
C HIS A 700 11.51 14.85 -7.17
N ARG A 701 12.14 15.65 -8.04
CA ARG A 701 13.50 16.14 -7.80
C ARG A 701 13.68 16.89 -6.48
N PRO A 702 12.75 17.78 -6.07
CA PRO A 702 12.80 18.47 -4.77
C PRO A 702 13.00 17.52 -3.58
N PHE A 703 12.40 16.33 -3.65
CA PHE A 703 12.39 15.34 -2.58
C PHE A 703 13.64 14.43 -2.62
N LEU A 704 14.06 14.02 -3.82
CA LEU A 704 15.01 12.90 -3.96
C LEU A 704 16.44 13.33 -4.31
N THR A 705 16.61 14.36 -5.14
CA THR A 705 17.93 14.77 -5.66
C THR A 705 18.91 15.31 -4.63
N PRO A 706 18.49 16.00 -3.54
CA PRO A 706 19.42 16.44 -2.50
C PRO A 706 20.30 15.31 -1.94
N HIS A 707 19.74 14.08 -1.89
CA HIS A 707 20.44 12.91 -1.37
C HIS A 707 21.38 12.26 -2.40
N ASN A 708 21.21 12.53 -3.70
CA ASN A 708 22.22 12.21 -4.72
C ASN A 708 23.37 13.22 -4.69
N VAL A 709 23.05 14.50 -4.50
CA VAL A 709 24.05 15.58 -4.38
C VAL A 709 24.98 15.30 -3.20
N THR A 710 24.43 14.91 -2.05
CA THR A 710 25.24 14.53 -0.88
C THR A 710 25.92 13.17 -1.07
N GLY A 711 25.26 12.21 -1.72
CA GLY A 711 25.72 10.83 -1.82
C GLY A 711 25.34 9.98 -0.60
N PHE A 712 24.44 10.46 0.24
CA PHE A 712 24.04 9.78 1.49
C PHE A 712 23.00 8.70 1.26
N PRO A 713 22.95 7.64 2.08
CA PRO A 713 22.02 6.55 1.89
C PRO A 713 20.58 6.99 2.13
N ALA A 714 19.69 6.61 1.21
CA ALA A 714 18.27 6.95 1.24
C ALA A 714 17.42 5.74 0.81
N LEU A 715 16.44 5.39 1.63
CA LEU A 715 15.50 4.29 1.42
C LEU A 715 14.09 4.85 1.23
N VAL A 716 13.35 4.27 0.29
CA VAL A 716 11.91 4.52 0.13
C VAL A 716 11.13 3.28 0.56
N SER A 717 10.08 3.49 1.34
CA SER A 717 9.14 2.46 1.80
C SER A 717 7.70 2.89 1.51
N PRO A 718 6.77 1.96 1.22
CA PRO A 718 5.36 2.30 1.09
C PRO A 718 4.78 2.84 2.40
N THR A 719 3.76 3.69 2.31
CA THR A 719 3.02 4.24 3.46
C THR A 719 1.53 3.92 3.43
N GLY A 720 0.99 3.54 2.27
CA GLY A 720 -0.44 3.31 2.10
C GLY A 720 -0.86 3.49 0.64
N PHE A 721 -2.13 3.83 0.45
CA PHE A 721 -2.74 4.05 -0.86
C PHE A 721 -3.50 5.39 -0.87
N ASP A 722 -3.70 5.95 -2.06
CA ASP A 722 -4.63 7.05 -2.28
C ASP A 722 -6.08 6.55 -2.49
N GLN A 723 -7.01 7.47 -2.77
CA GLN A 723 -8.44 7.15 -2.93
C GLN A 723 -8.75 6.29 -4.17
N ILE A 724 -7.81 6.14 -5.10
CA ILE A 724 -7.95 5.29 -6.30
C ILE A 724 -7.11 4.02 -6.24
N GLY A 725 -6.52 3.71 -5.08
CA GLY A 725 -5.76 2.47 -4.85
C GLY A 725 -4.32 2.50 -5.37
N MET A 726 -3.74 3.67 -5.62
CA MET A 726 -2.34 3.81 -6.03
C MET A 726 -1.41 4.00 -4.81
N PRO A 727 -0.20 3.40 -4.81
CA PRO A 727 0.69 3.49 -3.65
C PRO A 727 1.19 4.90 -3.33
N THR A 728 1.29 5.21 -2.04
CA THR A 728 2.03 6.35 -1.48
C THR A 728 3.30 5.86 -0.78
N SER A 729 4.27 6.75 -0.55
CA SER A 729 5.57 6.34 0.02
C SER A 729 6.29 7.44 0.82
N ILE A 730 7.11 6.98 1.77
CA ILE A 730 8.01 7.78 2.60
C ILE A 730 9.46 7.54 2.17
N GLN A 731 10.28 8.58 2.29
CA GLN A 731 11.73 8.50 2.18
C GLN A 731 12.36 8.66 3.56
N ILE A 732 13.33 7.80 3.84
CA ILE A 732 14.14 7.80 5.07
C ILE A 732 15.60 7.93 4.65
N VAL A 733 16.31 8.89 5.22
CA VAL A 733 17.70 9.22 4.88
C VAL A 733 18.54 9.21 6.14
N SER A 734 19.74 8.66 6.08
CA SER A 734 20.70 8.73 7.18
C SER A 734 22.02 9.36 6.74
N GLY A 735 22.95 9.55 7.68
CA GLY A 735 24.30 10.01 7.38
C GLY A 735 25.10 9.02 6.52
N PRO A 736 26.23 9.45 5.93
CA PRO A 736 27.06 8.57 5.11
C PRO A 736 27.55 7.37 5.94
N TRP A 737 27.52 6.17 5.34
CA TRP A 737 27.94 4.91 5.95
C TRP A 737 27.11 4.46 7.16
N LYS A 738 25.92 5.03 7.36
CA LYS A 738 24.98 4.66 8.43
C LYS A 738 23.81 3.81 7.94
N GLU A 739 24.01 2.98 6.91
CA GLU A 739 22.96 2.09 6.39
C GLU A 739 22.36 1.18 7.48
N GLU A 740 23.14 0.77 8.48
CA GLU A 740 22.64 0.01 9.64
C GLU A 740 21.51 0.75 10.39
N SER A 741 21.75 2.02 10.77
CA SER A 741 20.73 2.83 11.43
C SER A 741 19.54 3.13 10.50
N LEU A 742 19.79 3.29 9.20
CA LEU A 742 18.72 3.44 8.21
C LEU A 742 17.81 2.21 8.16
N PHE A 743 18.38 1.01 8.17
CA PHE A 743 17.63 -0.24 8.15
C PHE A 743 16.84 -0.46 9.42
N GLN A 744 17.42 -0.18 10.59
CA GLN A 744 16.69 -0.24 11.87
C GLN A 744 15.45 0.67 11.85
N ILE A 745 15.59 1.89 11.35
CA ILE A 745 14.49 2.86 11.26
C ILE A 745 13.42 2.41 10.26
N ALA A 746 13.84 2.01 9.06
CA ALA A 746 12.92 1.55 8.02
C ALA A 746 12.17 0.27 8.44
N TYR A 747 12.85 -0.69 9.05
CA TYR A 747 12.26 -1.97 9.46
C TYR A 747 11.28 -1.80 10.62
N ALA A 748 11.59 -0.96 11.60
CA ALA A 748 10.70 -0.68 12.71
C ALA A 748 9.39 -0.02 12.22
N PHE A 749 9.48 0.96 11.33
CA PHE A 749 8.32 1.57 10.69
C PHE A 749 7.48 0.56 9.89
N GLU A 750 8.17 -0.25 9.10
CA GLU A 750 7.56 -1.23 8.22
C GLU A 750 6.81 -2.35 8.97
N LYS A 751 7.30 -2.76 10.15
CA LYS A 751 6.61 -3.74 11.01
C LYS A 751 5.26 -3.24 11.50
N GLU A 752 5.22 -2.00 12.00
CA GLU A 752 3.99 -1.38 12.51
C GLU A 752 3.01 -1.00 11.40
N SER A 753 3.50 -0.81 10.17
CA SER A 753 2.69 -0.37 9.03
C SER A 753 2.36 -1.51 8.05
N SER A 754 2.45 -2.77 8.47
CA SER A 754 2.44 -3.95 7.56
C SER A 754 1.17 -4.19 6.73
N SER A 755 0.06 -3.49 6.99
CA SER A 755 -1.23 -3.71 6.33
C SER A 755 -1.19 -3.54 4.81
N TYR A 756 -0.34 -2.66 4.27
CA TYR A 756 -0.20 -2.47 2.81
C TYR A 756 0.57 -3.59 2.10
N ARG A 757 1.36 -4.41 2.81
CA ARG A 757 2.19 -5.47 2.22
C ARG A 757 1.41 -6.64 1.66
N ASN A 758 0.24 -6.88 2.24
CA ASN A 758 -0.62 -8.00 1.85
C ASN A 758 -1.53 -7.64 0.66
N VAL A 759 -1.46 -6.41 0.17
CA VAL A 759 -2.22 -5.97 -0.99
C VAL A 759 -1.43 -6.35 -2.24
N ILE A 760 -2.02 -7.22 -3.05
CA ILE A 760 -1.45 -7.66 -4.33
C ILE A 760 -2.10 -6.86 -5.45
N PRO A 761 -1.34 -6.32 -6.41
CA PRO A 761 -1.94 -5.60 -7.53
C PRO A 761 -2.95 -6.45 -8.29
N GLU A 762 -4.08 -5.86 -8.67
CA GLU A 762 -5.23 -6.59 -9.23
C GLU A 762 -4.86 -7.41 -10.47
N ILE A 763 -3.95 -6.90 -11.30
CA ILE A 763 -3.49 -7.63 -12.49
C ILE A 763 -2.86 -8.98 -12.12
N ILE A 764 -2.15 -9.08 -11.00
CA ILE A 764 -1.51 -10.33 -10.56
C ILE A 764 -2.57 -11.31 -10.07
N LEU A 765 -3.58 -10.83 -9.34
CA LEU A 765 -4.70 -11.64 -8.88
C LEU A 765 -5.50 -12.19 -10.07
N ARG A 766 -5.85 -11.33 -11.04
CA ARG A 766 -6.61 -11.73 -12.25
C ARG A 766 -5.87 -12.78 -13.06
N GLU A 767 -4.56 -12.63 -13.21
CA GLU A 767 -3.77 -13.61 -13.93
C GLU A 767 -3.68 -14.92 -13.16
N ASN A 768 -3.38 -14.90 -11.85
CA ASN A 768 -3.09 -16.10 -11.07
C ASN A 768 -4.27 -17.01 -10.72
N GLY A 769 -5.49 -16.65 -11.13
CA GLY A 769 -6.70 -17.46 -10.95
C GLY A 769 -7.58 -16.90 -9.85
#